data_AF-A0A961DDQ6-F1
#
_entry.id   AF-A0A961DDQ6-F1
#
_cell.length_a   1.000
_cell.length_b   1.000
_cell.length_c   1.000
_cell.angle_alpha   90.00
_cell.angle_beta   90.00
_cell.angle_gamma   90.00
#
_symmetry.space_group_name_H-M   'P 1'
#
loop_
_entity.id
_entity.type
_entity.pdbx_description
1 polymer ?
#
loop_
_entity_poly.entity_id
_entity_poly.type
_entity_poly.pdbx_seq_one_letter_code
_entity_poly.pdbx_strand_id
1 'polypeptide(L)'
;MKAQPTLSLLASVLFAVSVQAAPADTTAASKQIDALLAQSWQKHKITPNPLVDDATFLRRVYLTVVGRIPTYDEAKAFYACQAPDKRAKLVDSLLSGEGYVQNFFNYWADVLRAQSQGVGGSITAENYLNYIRESLRENKPWDQMARELVSSSGSCFDTGAIGYYMRDRGMPLDNLSNTTRIFLGTRLECAQCHDHPFDKWTQKQFYEMAAFTHNMSATSYQSKGYNEVQKMMRADKSIDKETQDLMRKAMSEAVRPLRNTLVVQNKGALRLPHDYKYKDAKPKDVVQASVMFGKPVTLSKDSNSIDEFGKWLTSAENPRFTTVIANRLWKRVFGAGIYEQVDEMMDGSVASNPELMHFLERQMVALKYDMKAYLRMLLNTQAFARASTKEVSPGTPYYFEGPVFHRMSAEQVWDSLVALVSPDPEQPNWSARERERRDLENRHRLAELLDRTEPALLFEASKQVGEVMVEQNKEFDQLRTELDVARAKDDKAKVREIQNRLNSTQRVLREQVSKSFYAAAKKSGNQDIQAELAAVSGDGPMEMAMMNLMEDTRVDPKQAPLNPKVMERIKEYEALLGMKDEKSAKSFENYEKTLHQTWSRAAELPSPAPRGHFLREFGQSDREIIENANDEASVPQALTMMNGSLLNQLTSAWSMLSINLRKATTNEDKVNTLFLSVYSRPPSAKERAHMLQTIESYASSKTLWEDIITAALSTQRFIFVE
;
A
#
# COMPACT_ATOMS: atom_id res chain seq x y z
N MET A 1 10.20 -57.46 -14.42
CA MET A 1 8.80 -57.62 -13.97
C MET A 1 8.75 -57.75 -12.45
N LYS A 2 8.39 -56.69 -11.74
CA LYS A 2 7.65 -56.66 -10.46
C LYS A 2 7.44 -55.17 -10.12
N ALA A 3 6.19 -54.81 -9.90
CA ALA A 3 5.69 -53.45 -9.77
C ALA A 3 6.19 -52.73 -8.51
N GLN A 4 6.48 -51.44 -8.62
CA GLN A 4 6.53 -50.50 -7.51
C GLN A 4 5.31 -49.57 -7.60
N PRO A 5 4.70 -49.19 -6.46
CA PRO A 5 3.47 -48.42 -6.45
C PRO A 5 3.78 -46.95 -6.72
N THR A 6 3.04 -46.35 -7.66
CA THR A 6 2.94 -44.90 -7.84
C THR A 6 2.26 -44.29 -6.61
N LEU A 7 3.05 -43.67 -5.73
CA LEU A 7 2.49 -42.71 -4.76
C LEU A 7 2.08 -41.46 -5.54
N SER A 8 0.79 -41.34 -5.82
CA SER A 8 0.17 -40.06 -6.14
C SER A 8 0.25 -39.17 -4.90
N LEU A 9 1.20 -38.22 -4.88
CA LEU A 9 1.12 -37.09 -3.97
C LEU A 9 -0.03 -36.19 -4.48
N LEU A 10 -1.22 -36.40 -3.93
CA LEU A 10 -2.25 -35.37 -3.85
C LEU A 10 -1.67 -34.21 -3.03
N ALA A 11 -1.14 -33.21 -3.72
CA ALA A 11 -0.86 -31.91 -3.16
C ALA A 11 -2.21 -31.32 -2.71
N SER A 12 -2.54 -31.60 -1.45
CA SER A 12 -3.67 -31.02 -0.75
C SER A 12 -3.34 -29.54 -0.61
N VAL A 13 -3.90 -28.71 -1.49
CA VAL A 13 -3.97 -27.28 -1.25
C VAL A 13 -4.84 -27.11 -0.01
N LEU A 14 -4.18 -27.05 1.15
CA LEU A 14 -4.75 -26.52 2.38
C LEU A 14 -5.04 -25.05 2.09
N PHE A 15 -6.23 -24.78 1.53
CA PHE A 15 -6.92 -23.55 1.89
C PHE A 15 -7.09 -23.65 3.41
N ALA A 16 -6.22 -22.97 4.15
CA ALA A 16 -6.57 -22.55 5.48
C ALA A 16 -7.84 -21.71 5.31
N VAL A 17 -9.00 -22.34 5.50
CA VAL A 17 -10.21 -21.62 5.86
C VAL A 17 -9.85 -21.01 7.20
N SER A 18 -9.36 -19.77 7.18
CA SER A 18 -9.31 -18.96 8.38
C SER A 18 -10.74 -19.00 8.92
N VAL A 19 -10.92 -19.67 10.05
CA VAL A 19 -12.16 -19.55 10.81
C VAL A 19 -12.16 -18.10 11.28
N GLN A 20 -12.74 -17.22 10.46
CA GLN A 20 -12.91 -15.83 10.82
C GLN A 20 -13.74 -15.83 12.10
N ALA A 21 -13.18 -15.30 13.19
CA ALA A 21 -13.94 -15.16 14.43
C ALA A 21 -15.25 -14.43 14.13
N ALA A 22 -16.34 -14.86 14.77
CA ALA A 22 -17.62 -14.17 14.63
C ALA A 22 -17.44 -12.67 14.95
N PRO A 23 -18.07 -11.76 14.19
CA PRO A 23 -17.90 -10.33 14.43
C PRO A 23 -18.31 -9.98 15.86
N ALA A 24 -17.54 -9.08 16.49
CA ALA A 24 -17.86 -8.60 17.83
C ALA A 24 -19.25 -7.97 17.88
N ASP A 25 -20.04 -8.29 18.92
CA ASP A 25 -21.32 -7.62 19.13
C ASP A 25 -21.11 -6.17 19.58
N THR A 26 -21.38 -5.25 18.66
CA THR A 26 -21.24 -3.81 18.86
C THR A 26 -22.58 -3.08 18.98
N THR A 27 -23.71 -3.81 19.02
CA THR A 27 -25.05 -3.20 18.92
C THR A 27 -25.36 -2.24 20.07
N ALA A 28 -25.00 -2.60 21.31
CA ALA A 28 -25.17 -1.72 22.46
C ALA A 28 -24.34 -0.44 22.32
N ALA A 29 -23.12 -0.54 21.81
CA ALA A 29 -22.23 0.60 21.63
C ALA A 29 -22.72 1.54 20.52
N SER A 30 -23.21 1.02 19.40
CA SER A 30 -23.82 1.84 18.33
C SER A 30 -25.01 2.65 18.85
N LYS A 31 -25.90 2.02 19.64
CA LYS A 31 -27.05 2.72 20.25
C LYS A 31 -26.61 3.81 21.22
N GLN A 32 -25.51 3.58 21.96
CA GLN A 32 -24.97 4.57 22.88
C GLN A 32 -24.36 5.77 22.15
N ILE A 33 -23.73 5.58 21.00
CA ILE A 33 -23.27 6.68 20.14
C ILE A 33 -24.45 7.54 19.70
N ASP A 34 -25.52 6.91 19.20
CA ASP A 34 -26.72 7.63 18.78
C ASP A 34 -27.36 8.41 19.94
N ALA A 35 -27.37 7.84 21.16
CA ALA A 35 -27.88 8.52 22.35
C ALA A 35 -27.03 9.76 22.74
N LEU A 36 -25.71 9.66 22.67
CA LEU A 36 -24.79 10.78 22.95
C LEU A 36 -24.91 11.89 21.91
N LEU A 37 -25.09 11.53 20.63
CA LEU A 37 -25.38 12.50 19.56
C LEU A 37 -26.73 13.19 19.79
N ALA A 38 -27.77 12.43 20.12
CA ALA A 38 -29.09 12.99 20.40
C ALA A 38 -29.07 13.98 21.58
N GLN A 39 -28.32 13.67 22.65
CA GLN A 39 -28.12 14.58 23.76
C GLN A 39 -27.40 15.86 23.32
N SER A 40 -26.37 15.74 22.48
CA SER A 40 -25.66 16.90 21.93
C SER A 40 -26.57 17.77 21.06
N TRP A 41 -27.40 17.17 20.21
CA TRP A 41 -28.35 17.92 19.38
C TRP A 41 -29.37 18.67 20.23
N GLN A 42 -29.88 18.07 21.32
CA GLN A 42 -30.76 18.77 22.26
C GLN A 42 -30.07 19.95 22.93
N LYS A 43 -28.83 19.77 23.40
CA LYS A 43 -28.03 20.81 24.05
C LYS A 43 -27.78 22.00 23.13
N HIS A 44 -27.48 21.74 21.87
CA HIS A 44 -27.13 22.76 20.88
C HIS A 44 -28.31 23.21 20.01
N LYS A 45 -29.52 22.71 20.27
CA LYS A 45 -30.77 23.02 19.52
C LYS A 45 -30.65 22.71 18.02
N ILE A 46 -30.04 21.58 17.71
CA ILE A 46 -29.79 21.10 16.35
C ILE A 46 -30.88 20.11 15.95
N THR A 47 -31.34 20.22 14.71
CA THR A 47 -32.26 19.25 14.11
C THR A 47 -31.45 18.25 13.29
N PRO A 48 -31.48 16.94 13.62
CA PRO A 48 -30.73 15.96 12.85
C PRO A 48 -31.32 15.73 11.47
N ASN A 49 -30.48 15.36 10.51
CA ASN A 49 -30.92 15.08 9.14
C ASN A 49 -31.82 13.83 9.10
N PRO A 50 -32.74 13.72 8.12
CA PRO A 50 -33.61 12.56 8.00
C PRO A 50 -32.81 11.28 7.73
N LEU A 51 -33.39 10.13 8.07
CA LEU A 51 -32.81 8.83 7.71
C LEU A 51 -32.84 8.61 6.19
N VAL A 52 -31.83 7.92 5.67
CA VAL A 52 -31.71 7.60 4.25
C VAL A 52 -32.34 6.26 3.91
N ASP A 53 -32.76 6.17 2.65
CA ASP A 53 -33.26 4.94 2.06
C ASP A 53 -32.14 3.90 1.86
N ASP A 54 -32.54 2.71 1.42
CA ASP A 54 -31.62 1.61 1.16
C ASP A 54 -30.65 1.90 0.00
N ALA A 55 -31.07 2.73 -0.96
CA ALA A 55 -30.25 3.12 -2.10
C ALA A 55 -29.05 3.95 -1.69
N THR A 56 -29.29 5.02 -0.93
CA THR A 56 -28.23 5.88 -0.42
C THR A 56 -27.35 5.12 0.57
N PHE A 57 -27.94 4.31 1.48
CA PHE A 57 -27.15 3.49 2.41
C PHE A 57 -26.22 2.52 1.68
N LEU A 58 -26.74 1.76 0.69
CA LEU A 58 -25.97 0.78 -0.08
C LEU A 58 -24.76 1.44 -0.76
N ARG A 59 -24.98 2.55 -1.47
CA ARG A 59 -23.89 3.26 -2.16
C ARG A 59 -22.86 3.77 -1.16
N ARG A 60 -23.31 4.42 -0.08
CA ARG A 60 -22.43 5.01 0.94
C ARG A 60 -21.56 3.96 1.63
N VAL A 61 -22.15 2.84 2.05
CA VAL A 61 -21.39 1.80 2.77
C VAL A 61 -20.35 1.12 1.87
N TYR A 62 -20.67 0.89 0.60
CA TYR A 62 -19.71 0.36 -0.38
C TYR A 62 -18.54 1.32 -0.61
N LEU A 63 -18.81 2.61 -0.78
CA LEU A 63 -17.74 3.61 -0.96
C LEU A 63 -16.90 3.82 0.30
N THR A 64 -17.53 3.76 1.47
CA THR A 64 -16.87 3.92 2.77
C THR A 64 -15.97 2.72 3.08
N VAL A 65 -16.50 1.50 2.92
CA VAL A 65 -15.80 0.26 3.33
C VAL A 65 -14.91 -0.28 2.21
N VAL A 66 -15.44 -0.38 0.99
CA VAL A 66 -14.80 -1.05 -0.15
C VAL A 66 -14.20 -0.07 -1.15
N GLY A 67 -14.47 1.24 -1.05
CA GLY A 67 -13.85 2.24 -1.92
C GLY A 67 -14.28 2.17 -3.38
N ARG A 68 -15.44 1.56 -3.69
CA ARG A 68 -16.10 1.63 -5.00
C ARG A 68 -17.60 1.54 -4.84
N ILE A 69 -18.33 1.80 -5.92
CA ILE A 69 -19.73 1.42 -6.05
C ILE A 69 -19.90 -0.12 -6.05
N PRO A 70 -21.05 -0.67 -5.61
CA PRO A 70 -21.36 -2.08 -5.81
C PRO A 70 -21.42 -2.44 -7.30
N THR A 71 -21.08 -3.67 -7.64
CA THR A 71 -21.35 -4.25 -8.96
C THR A 71 -22.87 -4.39 -9.17
N TYR A 72 -23.29 -4.60 -10.41
CA TYR A 72 -24.69 -4.86 -10.72
C TYR A 72 -25.26 -6.03 -9.91
N ASP A 73 -24.53 -7.14 -9.83
CA ASP A 73 -24.98 -8.35 -9.13
C ASP A 73 -25.02 -8.15 -7.61
N GLU A 74 -24.04 -7.44 -7.04
CA GLU A 74 -24.05 -7.06 -5.62
C GLU A 74 -25.25 -6.17 -5.27
N ALA A 75 -25.52 -5.14 -6.08
CA ALA A 75 -26.66 -4.26 -5.87
C ALA A 75 -27.99 -5.04 -5.99
N LYS A 76 -28.13 -5.87 -7.02
CA LYS A 76 -29.30 -6.73 -7.23
C LYS A 76 -29.52 -7.69 -6.06
N ALA A 77 -28.47 -8.32 -5.56
CA ALA A 77 -28.54 -9.21 -4.41
C ALA A 77 -29.03 -8.48 -3.15
N PHE A 78 -28.56 -7.26 -2.91
CA PHE A 78 -29.01 -6.45 -1.78
C PHE A 78 -30.50 -6.09 -1.86
N TYR A 79 -31.01 -5.69 -3.04
CA TYR A 79 -32.43 -5.38 -3.22
C TYR A 79 -33.33 -6.62 -3.16
N ALA A 80 -32.81 -7.79 -3.54
CA ALA A 80 -33.54 -9.05 -3.40
C ALA A 80 -33.66 -9.51 -1.94
N CYS A 81 -32.72 -9.11 -1.07
CA CYS A 81 -32.70 -9.51 0.33
C CYS A 81 -33.83 -8.86 1.14
N GLN A 82 -34.66 -9.71 1.77
CA GLN A 82 -35.79 -9.30 2.62
C GLN A 82 -35.49 -9.40 4.14
N ALA A 83 -34.24 -9.68 4.51
CA ALA A 83 -33.87 -9.81 5.92
C ALA A 83 -34.00 -8.46 6.65
N PRO A 84 -34.60 -8.42 7.86
CA PRO A 84 -34.80 -7.16 8.60
C PRO A 84 -33.48 -6.50 9.03
N ASP A 85 -32.41 -7.30 9.13
CA ASP A 85 -31.05 -6.90 9.48
C ASP A 85 -30.10 -6.82 8.27
N LYS A 86 -30.64 -6.76 7.04
CA LYS A 86 -29.82 -6.81 5.80
C LYS A 86 -28.70 -5.76 5.73
N ARG A 87 -28.90 -4.56 6.30
CA ARG A 87 -27.87 -3.51 6.36
C ARG A 87 -26.69 -3.92 7.25
N ALA A 88 -26.97 -4.49 8.42
CA ALA A 88 -25.93 -4.98 9.33
C ALA A 88 -25.18 -6.18 8.73
N LYS A 89 -25.90 -7.12 8.11
CA LYS A 89 -25.29 -8.25 7.39
C LYS A 89 -24.41 -7.80 6.23
N LEU A 90 -24.83 -6.75 5.50
CA LEU A 90 -24.01 -6.16 4.45
C LEU A 90 -22.71 -5.58 5.02
N VAL A 91 -22.79 -4.80 6.11
CA VAL A 91 -21.60 -4.25 6.79
C VAL A 91 -20.63 -5.36 7.18
N ASP A 92 -21.12 -6.44 7.78
CA ASP A 92 -20.30 -7.59 8.18
C ASP A 92 -19.61 -8.26 6.98
N SER A 93 -20.36 -8.46 5.89
CA SER A 93 -19.82 -9.01 4.65
C SER A 93 -18.71 -8.12 4.06
N LEU A 94 -18.93 -6.80 4.00
CA LEU A 94 -17.98 -5.87 3.38
C LEU A 94 -16.68 -5.74 4.20
N LEU A 95 -16.77 -5.68 5.53
CA LEU A 95 -15.59 -5.60 6.41
C LEU A 95 -14.75 -6.88 6.38
N SER A 96 -15.37 -8.03 6.09
CA SER A 96 -14.67 -9.31 5.97
C SER A 96 -13.97 -9.50 4.62
N GLY A 97 -14.38 -8.78 3.57
CA GLY A 97 -13.92 -8.99 2.20
C GLY A 97 -12.62 -8.27 1.84
N GLU A 98 -12.03 -8.68 0.71
CA GLU A 98 -10.79 -8.08 0.17
C GLU A 98 -10.99 -6.60 -0.23
N GLY A 99 -12.21 -6.21 -0.59
CA GLY A 99 -12.55 -4.82 -0.86
C GLY A 99 -12.22 -3.86 0.30
N TYR A 100 -12.43 -4.29 1.55
CA TYR A 100 -11.98 -3.55 2.73
C TYR A 100 -10.46 -3.39 2.75
N VAL A 101 -9.73 -4.49 2.53
CA VAL A 101 -8.26 -4.50 2.58
C VAL A 101 -7.68 -3.51 1.57
N GLN A 102 -8.20 -3.48 0.34
CA GLN A 102 -7.70 -2.61 -0.71
C GLN A 102 -8.00 -1.13 -0.44
N ASN A 103 -9.23 -0.79 -0.04
CA ASN A 103 -9.59 0.59 0.26
C ASN A 103 -8.83 1.13 1.49
N PHE A 104 -8.79 0.35 2.57
CA PHE A 104 -8.06 0.75 3.78
C PHE A 104 -6.55 0.71 3.59
N PHE A 105 -6.02 -0.12 2.69
CA PHE A 105 -4.62 -0.06 2.29
C PHE A 105 -4.28 1.28 1.65
N ASN A 106 -5.10 1.81 0.74
CA ASN A 106 -4.84 3.12 0.14
C ASN A 106 -4.75 4.23 1.20
N TYR A 107 -5.69 4.24 2.14
CA TYR A 107 -5.70 5.18 3.27
C TYR A 107 -4.46 5.02 4.15
N TRP A 108 -4.18 3.80 4.63
CA TRP A 108 -3.06 3.56 5.54
C TRP A 108 -1.70 3.71 4.86
N ALA A 109 -1.58 3.38 3.58
CA ALA A 109 -0.36 3.63 2.84
C ALA A 109 -0.08 5.12 2.67
N ASP A 110 -1.11 5.97 2.57
CA ASP A 110 -0.94 7.43 2.59
C ASP A 110 -0.49 7.91 3.97
N VAL A 111 -1.25 7.56 5.03
CA VAL A 111 -0.92 7.93 6.42
C VAL A 111 0.48 7.46 6.82
N LEU A 112 0.87 6.25 6.43
CA LEU A 112 2.15 5.63 6.75
C LEU A 112 3.25 5.92 5.72
N ARG A 113 2.99 6.81 4.74
CA ARG A 113 3.94 7.25 3.71
C ARG A 113 4.62 6.08 2.97
N ALA A 114 3.83 5.08 2.60
CA ALA A 114 4.27 3.85 1.96
C ALA A 114 4.17 3.97 0.43
N GLN A 115 5.28 4.32 -0.21
CA GLN A 115 5.39 4.47 -1.67
C GLN A 115 5.77 3.16 -2.35
N SER A 116 5.27 2.91 -3.56
CA SER A 116 5.58 1.69 -4.33
C SER A 116 7.03 1.57 -4.77
N GLN A 117 7.70 2.70 -5.02
CA GLN A 117 9.12 2.71 -5.39
C GLN A 117 10.05 2.94 -4.19
N GLY A 118 9.48 3.25 -3.01
CA GLY A 118 10.20 3.71 -1.84
C GLY A 118 11.14 4.90 -2.10
N VAL A 119 11.97 5.22 -1.11
CA VAL A 119 12.94 6.33 -1.23
C VAL A 119 14.23 5.88 -1.91
N GLY A 120 14.52 6.51 -3.05
CA GLY A 120 15.72 6.23 -3.85
C GLY A 120 15.69 4.86 -4.53
N GLY A 121 14.50 4.36 -4.91
CA GLY A 121 14.32 3.03 -5.52
C GLY A 121 14.50 1.90 -4.50
N SER A 122 13.92 2.06 -3.31
CA SER A 122 14.09 1.10 -2.21
C SER A 122 13.45 -0.24 -2.54
N ILE A 123 14.24 -1.29 -2.46
CA ILE A 123 13.81 -2.67 -2.72
C ILE A 123 12.95 -3.27 -1.60
N THR A 124 12.83 -2.59 -0.46
CA THR A 124 12.00 -3.01 0.69
C THR A 124 10.60 -2.40 0.67
N ALA A 125 10.31 -1.53 -0.31
CA ALA A 125 9.00 -0.90 -0.45
C ALA A 125 7.89 -1.95 -0.56
N GLU A 126 8.10 -2.99 -1.35
CA GLU A 126 7.11 -4.05 -1.58
C GLU A 126 6.84 -4.86 -0.30
N ASN A 127 7.88 -5.23 0.45
CA ASN A 127 7.73 -5.88 1.76
C ASN A 127 6.88 -5.04 2.71
N TYR A 128 7.10 -3.72 2.70
CA TYR A 128 6.35 -2.80 3.54
C TYR A 128 4.87 -2.72 3.15
N LEU A 129 4.59 -2.58 1.85
CA LEU A 129 3.22 -2.54 1.34
C LEU A 129 2.50 -3.87 1.62
N ASN A 130 3.18 -5.01 1.45
CA ASN A 130 2.61 -6.32 1.75
C ASN A 130 2.34 -6.50 3.24
N TYR A 131 3.25 -6.06 4.12
CA TYR A 131 3.01 -6.05 5.56
C TYR A 131 1.75 -5.25 5.94
N ILE A 132 1.52 -4.08 5.35
CA ILE A 132 0.32 -3.28 5.61
C ILE A 132 -0.93 -4.04 5.13
N ARG A 133 -0.92 -4.61 3.93
CA ARG A 133 -2.06 -5.36 3.38
C ARG A 133 -2.39 -6.59 4.21
N GLU A 134 -1.39 -7.40 4.56
CA GLU A 134 -1.60 -8.59 5.41
C GLU A 134 -2.13 -8.18 6.79
N SER A 135 -1.57 -7.13 7.41
CA SER A 135 -2.06 -6.64 8.70
C SER A 135 -3.54 -6.23 8.66
N LEU A 136 -4.01 -5.65 7.55
CA LEU A 136 -5.43 -5.32 7.34
C LEU A 136 -6.29 -6.56 7.07
N ARG A 137 -5.77 -7.52 6.29
CA ARG A 137 -6.47 -8.76 5.96
C ARG A 137 -6.70 -9.62 7.20
N GLU A 138 -5.65 -9.81 7.99
CA GLU A 138 -5.65 -10.55 9.25
C GLU A 138 -6.36 -9.81 10.40
N ASN A 139 -6.76 -8.55 10.18
CA ASN A 139 -7.34 -7.69 11.20
C ASN A 139 -6.43 -7.54 12.42
N LYS A 140 -5.14 -7.32 12.17
CA LYS A 140 -4.14 -7.08 13.22
C LYS A 140 -4.57 -5.86 14.05
N PRO A 141 -4.62 -5.97 15.39
CA PRO A 141 -4.89 -4.85 16.27
C PRO A 141 -3.99 -3.64 15.97
N TRP A 142 -4.57 -2.43 15.98
CA TRP A 142 -3.82 -1.22 15.60
C TRP A 142 -2.63 -0.94 16.53
N ASP A 143 -2.77 -1.21 17.84
CA ASP A 143 -1.68 -1.11 18.82
C ASP A 143 -0.53 -2.07 18.51
N GLN A 144 -0.85 -3.31 18.12
CA GLN A 144 0.15 -4.28 17.69
C GLN A 144 0.85 -3.82 16.40
N MET A 145 0.08 -3.41 15.38
CA MET A 145 0.64 -2.94 14.13
C MET A 145 1.55 -1.71 14.34
N ALA A 146 1.09 -0.72 15.11
CA ALA A 146 1.88 0.47 15.44
C ALA A 146 3.16 0.11 16.21
N ARG A 147 3.09 -0.82 17.16
CA ARG A 147 4.25 -1.28 17.92
C ARG A 147 5.27 -1.95 17.02
N GLU A 148 4.85 -2.88 16.17
CA GLU A 148 5.71 -3.58 15.22
C GLU A 148 6.39 -2.57 14.28
N LEU A 149 5.66 -1.59 13.75
CA LEU A 149 6.22 -0.55 12.86
C LEU A 149 7.35 0.26 13.52
N VAL A 150 7.18 0.68 14.78
CA VAL A 150 8.16 1.53 15.47
C VAL A 150 9.25 0.75 16.19
N SER A 151 9.16 -0.57 16.34
CA SER A 151 10.16 -1.36 17.09
C SER A 151 10.85 -2.47 16.29
N SER A 152 10.39 -2.77 15.08
CA SER A 152 11.00 -3.83 14.27
C SER A 152 12.42 -3.47 13.79
N SER A 153 13.35 -4.39 14.02
CA SER A 153 14.67 -4.45 13.42
C SER A 153 14.88 -5.84 12.82
N GLY A 154 15.92 -6.01 12.00
CA GLY A 154 16.15 -7.24 11.25
C GLY A 154 16.02 -7.03 9.75
N SER A 155 15.97 -8.14 9.02
CA SER A 155 15.94 -8.11 7.56
C SER A 155 14.52 -7.97 7.01
N CYS A 156 14.38 -7.44 5.79
CA CYS A 156 13.10 -7.37 5.10
C CYS A 156 12.50 -8.75 4.80
N PHE A 157 13.32 -9.80 4.89
CA PHE A 157 12.90 -11.19 4.79
C PHE A 157 12.21 -11.68 6.07
N ASP A 158 12.58 -11.13 7.23
CA ASP A 158 11.99 -11.50 8.52
C ASP A 158 10.66 -10.76 8.74
N THR A 159 10.62 -9.47 8.40
CA THR A 159 9.41 -8.65 8.54
C THR A 159 9.41 -7.46 7.58
N GLY A 160 8.26 -7.21 6.95
CA GLY A 160 8.05 -6.01 6.13
C GLY A 160 7.89 -4.72 6.94
N ALA A 161 7.68 -4.82 8.26
CA ALA A 161 7.52 -3.66 9.14
C ALA A 161 8.74 -2.73 9.13
N ILE A 162 9.95 -3.26 8.87
CA ILE A 162 11.17 -2.45 8.77
C ILE A 162 11.11 -1.38 7.67
N GLY A 163 10.18 -1.55 6.72
CA GLY A 163 9.82 -0.54 5.73
C GLY A 163 9.51 0.84 6.30
N TYR A 164 8.99 0.87 7.54
CA TYR A 164 8.68 2.09 8.29
C TYR A 164 9.91 2.99 8.50
N TYR A 165 11.08 2.40 8.79
CA TYR A 165 12.35 3.11 8.90
C TYR A 165 13.03 3.31 7.54
N MET A 166 12.85 2.37 6.61
CA MET A 166 13.42 2.46 5.27
C MET A 166 12.85 3.61 4.44
N ARG A 167 11.57 3.98 4.66
CA ARG A 167 10.97 5.13 3.97
C ARG A 167 11.67 6.46 4.30
N ASP A 168 12.26 6.57 5.49
CA ASP A 168 12.94 7.79 5.97
C ASP A 168 14.45 7.54 6.11
N ARG A 169 15.00 6.66 5.27
CA ARG A 169 16.42 6.27 5.33
C ARG A 169 17.33 7.50 5.27
N GLY A 170 18.16 7.65 6.29
CA GLY A 170 19.09 8.79 6.43
C GLY A 170 18.49 10.02 7.12
N MET A 171 17.22 9.96 7.52
CA MET A 171 16.47 11.07 8.13
C MET A 171 15.78 10.61 9.43
N PRO A 172 16.53 10.21 10.47
CA PRO A 172 15.95 9.66 11.70
C PRO A 172 15.12 10.67 12.51
N LEU A 173 15.45 11.96 12.43
CA LEU A 173 14.69 13.02 13.10
C LEU A 173 13.33 13.24 12.43
N ASP A 174 13.30 13.27 11.09
CA ASP A 174 12.05 13.35 10.31
C ASP A 174 11.18 12.11 10.54
N ASN A 175 11.78 10.92 10.66
CA ASN A 175 11.04 9.70 10.98
C ASN A 175 10.31 9.83 12.33
N LEU A 176 10.95 10.41 13.35
CA LEU A 176 10.31 10.68 14.64
C LEU A 176 9.16 11.68 14.49
N SER A 177 9.38 12.82 13.83
CA SER A 177 8.33 13.84 13.62
C SER A 177 7.09 13.24 12.94
N ASN A 178 7.31 12.42 11.92
CA ASN A 178 6.22 11.68 11.27
C ASN A 178 5.57 10.67 12.21
N THR A 179 6.35 9.97 13.05
CA THR A 179 5.81 9.01 14.03
C THR A 179 4.89 9.68 15.04
N THR A 180 5.27 10.84 15.58
CA THR A 180 4.42 11.58 16.52
C THR A 180 3.19 12.15 15.86
N ARG A 181 3.30 12.61 14.60
CA ARG A 181 2.13 13.06 13.84
C ARG A 181 1.15 11.93 13.54
N ILE A 182 1.63 10.78 13.07
CA ILE A 182 0.80 9.62 12.70
C ILE A 182 0.05 9.07 13.92
N PHE A 183 0.79 8.76 14.99
CA PHE A 183 0.27 7.98 16.12
C PHE A 183 -0.20 8.83 17.30
N LEU A 184 0.29 10.06 17.44
CA LEU A 184 -0.02 10.94 18.57
C LEU A 184 -0.72 12.24 18.15
N GLY A 185 -0.88 12.47 16.84
CA GLY A 185 -1.53 13.67 16.32
C GLY A 185 -0.77 14.94 16.68
N THR A 186 0.53 14.86 16.93
CA THR A 186 1.35 15.99 17.38
C THR A 186 2.43 16.31 16.35
N ARG A 187 2.40 17.54 15.84
CA ARG A 187 3.42 18.11 14.95
C ARG A 187 4.62 18.59 15.75
N LEU A 188 5.80 18.14 15.36
CA LEU A 188 7.07 18.46 16.03
C LEU A 188 8.16 18.90 15.05
N GLU A 189 7.83 19.04 13.77
CA GLU A 189 8.78 19.39 12.70
C GLU A 189 9.49 20.72 13.00
N CYS A 190 8.76 21.72 13.51
CA CYS A 190 9.35 22.99 13.93
C CYS A 190 10.30 22.83 15.12
N ALA A 191 9.94 21.95 16.06
CA ALA A 191 10.70 21.67 17.29
C ALA A 191 12.09 21.06 17.02
N GLN A 192 12.36 20.60 15.80
CA GLN A 192 13.68 20.10 15.40
C GLN A 192 14.77 21.19 15.43
N CYS A 193 14.40 22.43 15.07
CA CYS A 193 15.34 23.55 14.90
C CYS A 193 15.18 24.64 15.97
N HIS A 194 13.99 24.81 16.54
CA HIS A 194 13.69 25.79 17.58
C HIS A 194 12.45 25.37 18.38
N ASP A 195 12.24 25.89 19.59
CA ASP A 195 10.99 25.71 20.33
C ASP A 195 9.77 25.99 19.46
N HIS A 196 8.73 25.16 19.57
CA HIS A 196 7.58 25.23 18.70
C HIS A 196 6.89 26.60 18.79
N PRO A 197 6.58 27.28 17.67
CA PRO A 197 6.12 28.67 17.70
C PRO A 197 4.67 28.83 18.17
N PHE A 198 3.87 27.77 18.04
CA PHE A 198 2.42 27.78 18.33
C PHE A 198 2.00 26.74 19.38
N ASP A 199 2.95 26.04 19.99
CA ASP A 199 2.70 24.99 20.98
C ASP A 199 3.81 25.02 22.04
N LYS A 200 3.61 24.36 23.16
CA LYS A 200 4.50 24.42 24.34
C LYS A 200 5.80 23.59 24.19
N TRP A 201 5.94 22.81 23.13
CA TRP A 201 7.03 21.85 22.98
C TRP A 201 8.36 22.54 22.72
N THR A 202 9.38 22.22 23.53
CA THR A 202 10.72 22.76 23.37
C THR A 202 11.55 21.95 22.40
N GLN A 203 12.61 22.56 21.85
CA GLN A 203 13.58 21.84 21.03
C GLN A 203 14.19 20.68 21.81
N LYS A 204 14.53 20.87 23.10
CA LYS A 204 15.08 19.79 23.93
C LYS A 204 14.15 18.58 24.00
N GLN A 205 12.86 18.80 24.23
CA GLN A 205 11.86 17.74 24.34
C GLN A 205 11.72 16.95 23.03
N PHE A 206 11.85 17.60 21.88
CA PHE A 206 11.94 16.90 20.60
C PHE A 206 13.14 15.95 20.55
N TYR A 207 14.34 16.41 20.94
CA TYR A 207 15.52 15.55 20.95
C TYR A 207 15.43 14.44 22.01
N GLU A 208 14.76 14.68 23.14
CA GLU A 208 14.50 13.65 24.16
C GLU A 208 13.63 12.52 23.62
N MET A 209 12.61 12.84 22.82
CA MET A 209 11.83 11.83 22.09
C MET A 209 12.66 11.14 21.01
N ALA A 210 13.45 11.91 20.24
CA ALA A 210 14.27 11.39 19.16
C ALA A 210 15.30 10.38 19.66
N ALA A 211 15.79 10.54 20.90
CA ALA A 211 16.77 9.63 21.48
C ALA A 211 16.26 8.19 21.65
N PHE A 212 14.94 7.93 21.63
CA PHE A 212 14.42 6.56 21.59
C PHE A 212 14.69 5.86 20.25
N THR A 213 14.52 6.57 19.14
CA THR A 213 14.47 6.02 17.78
C THR A 213 15.69 6.34 16.93
N HIS A 214 16.51 7.32 17.32
CA HIS A 214 17.69 7.80 16.58
C HIS A 214 18.67 6.69 16.17
N ASN A 215 18.68 5.62 16.95
CA ASN A 215 19.61 4.52 16.82
C ASN A 215 19.19 3.50 15.77
N MET A 216 17.96 3.60 15.26
CA MET A 216 17.43 2.76 14.20
C MET A 216 18.03 3.20 12.87
N SER A 217 18.80 2.32 12.24
CA SER A 217 19.55 2.63 11.03
C SER A 217 19.27 1.61 9.94
N ALA A 218 18.73 2.12 8.83
CA ALA A 218 18.61 1.39 7.59
C ALA A 218 20.00 1.20 6.95
N THR A 219 20.34 -0.05 6.63
CA THR A 219 21.63 -0.46 6.10
C THR A 219 21.50 -1.65 5.14
N SER A 220 22.62 -2.08 4.57
CA SER A 220 22.69 -3.27 3.73
C SER A 220 22.73 -4.54 4.56
N TYR A 221 22.16 -5.62 4.02
CA TYR A 221 22.29 -6.95 4.59
C TYR A 221 23.74 -7.25 4.95
N GLN A 222 23.96 -7.76 6.16
CA GLN A 222 25.28 -8.07 6.69
C GLN A 222 25.47 -9.58 6.62
N SER A 223 25.83 -10.09 5.45
CA SER A 223 26.10 -11.52 5.33
C SER A 223 27.26 -11.93 6.25
N LYS A 224 27.10 -13.05 6.96
CA LYS A 224 28.15 -13.64 7.80
C LYS A 224 29.38 -13.99 6.96
N GLY A 225 29.16 -14.62 5.81
CA GLY A 225 30.20 -14.93 4.84
C GLY A 225 30.94 -13.69 4.37
N TYR A 226 30.21 -12.63 4.00
CA TYR A 226 30.81 -11.34 3.60
C TYR A 226 31.73 -10.76 4.67
N ASN A 227 31.28 -10.75 5.92
CA ASN A 227 32.05 -10.19 7.04
C ASN A 227 33.33 -10.98 7.35
N GLU A 228 33.27 -12.30 7.30
CA GLU A 228 34.46 -13.14 7.47
C GLU A 228 35.44 -12.99 6.31
N VAL A 229 34.96 -12.94 5.07
CA VAL A 229 35.80 -12.67 3.89
C VAL A 229 36.53 -11.33 4.02
N GLN A 230 35.86 -10.26 4.48
CA GLN A 230 36.52 -8.98 4.74
C GLN A 230 37.63 -9.07 5.79
N LYS A 231 37.48 -9.91 6.82
CA LYS A 231 38.54 -10.16 7.81
C LYS A 231 39.70 -10.93 7.19
N MET A 232 39.41 -11.97 6.40
CA MET A 232 40.42 -12.76 5.68
C MET A 232 41.25 -11.87 4.74
N MET A 233 40.60 -10.99 3.97
CA MET A 233 41.27 -10.01 3.09
C MET A 233 42.22 -9.07 3.84
N ARG A 234 41.86 -8.63 5.05
CA ARG A 234 42.72 -7.76 5.87
C ARG A 234 43.89 -8.53 6.49
N ALA A 235 43.70 -9.81 6.77
CA ALA A 235 44.73 -10.67 7.38
C ALA A 235 45.77 -11.15 6.36
N ASP A 236 45.37 -11.38 5.11
CA ASP A 236 46.25 -11.84 4.05
C ASP A 236 47.10 -10.70 3.47
N LYS A 237 48.34 -10.58 3.96
CA LYS A 237 49.32 -9.58 3.53
C LYS A 237 49.98 -9.91 2.19
N SER A 238 49.72 -11.08 1.60
CA SER A 238 50.32 -11.49 0.32
C SER A 238 49.62 -10.86 -0.88
N ILE A 239 48.39 -10.37 -0.71
CA ILE A 239 47.58 -9.75 -1.75
C ILE A 239 47.88 -8.26 -1.78
N ASP A 240 48.25 -7.74 -2.95
CA ASP A 240 48.48 -6.32 -3.14
C ASP A 240 47.19 -5.50 -2.98
N LYS A 241 47.35 -4.19 -2.74
CA LYS A 241 46.22 -3.31 -2.42
C LYS A 241 45.20 -3.19 -3.57
N GLU A 242 45.67 -3.18 -4.82
CA GLU A 242 44.81 -3.05 -6.00
C GLU A 242 43.92 -4.29 -6.14
N THR A 243 44.52 -5.48 -6.04
CA THR A 243 43.78 -6.75 -6.04
C THR A 243 42.80 -6.81 -4.85
N GLN A 244 43.21 -6.40 -3.64
CA GLN A 244 42.29 -6.33 -2.50
C GLN A 244 41.10 -5.40 -2.75
N ASP A 245 41.29 -4.24 -3.37
CA ASP A 245 40.21 -3.30 -3.70
C ASP A 245 39.25 -3.88 -4.73
N LEU A 246 39.76 -4.59 -5.75
CA LEU A 246 38.94 -5.31 -6.72
C LEU A 246 38.16 -6.48 -6.09
N MET A 247 38.77 -7.22 -5.16
CA MET A 247 38.07 -8.25 -4.40
C MET A 247 36.93 -7.65 -3.55
N ARG A 248 37.14 -6.50 -2.91
CA ARG A 248 36.07 -5.77 -2.19
C ARG A 248 34.95 -5.33 -3.13
N LYS A 249 35.29 -4.88 -4.34
CA LYS A 249 34.32 -4.52 -5.39
C LYS A 249 33.50 -5.74 -5.83
N ALA A 250 34.14 -6.90 -6.03
CA ALA A 250 33.47 -8.16 -6.35
C ALA A 250 32.46 -8.56 -5.25
N MET A 251 32.89 -8.54 -3.98
CA MET A 251 31.99 -8.79 -2.85
C MET A 251 30.84 -7.77 -2.78
N SER A 252 31.11 -6.50 -3.05
CA SER A 252 30.10 -5.43 -3.05
C SER A 252 29.07 -5.56 -4.16
N GLU A 253 29.47 -6.07 -5.33
CA GLU A 253 28.55 -6.43 -6.42
C GLU A 253 27.76 -7.71 -6.09
N ALA A 254 28.37 -8.70 -5.43
CA ALA A 254 27.68 -9.92 -5.01
C ALA A 254 26.53 -9.62 -4.02
N VAL A 255 26.73 -8.71 -3.07
CA VAL A 255 25.70 -8.29 -2.11
C VAL A 255 24.82 -7.13 -2.59
N ARG A 256 25.04 -6.64 -3.82
CA ARG A 256 24.33 -5.46 -4.33
C ARG A 256 22.79 -5.61 -4.29
N PRO A 257 22.19 -6.76 -4.65
CA PRO A 257 20.75 -6.96 -4.54
C PRO A 257 20.23 -6.96 -3.10
N LEU A 258 21.11 -7.07 -2.11
CA LEU A 258 20.76 -7.07 -0.69
C LEU A 258 21.01 -5.72 -0.02
N ARG A 259 21.31 -4.67 -0.78
CA ARG A 259 21.49 -3.32 -0.22
C ARG A 259 20.18 -2.75 0.29
N ASN A 260 20.20 -2.12 1.48
CA ASN A 260 19.02 -1.49 2.10
C ASN A 260 17.90 -2.46 2.46
N THR A 261 18.25 -3.66 2.90
CA THR A 261 17.32 -4.74 3.30
C THR A 261 17.37 -5.04 4.79
N LEU A 262 18.11 -4.23 5.57
CA LEU A 262 18.35 -4.47 6.99
C LEU A 262 18.14 -3.19 7.80
N VAL A 263 17.37 -3.26 8.87
CA VAL A 263 17.35 -2.22 9.90
C VAL A 263 18.03 -2.76 11.14
N VAL A 264 19.01 -2.02 11.66
CA VAL A 264 19.72 -2.38 12.89
C VAL A 264 19.55 -1.29 13.94
N GLN A 265 19.64 -1.67 15.21
CA GLN A 265 19.74 -0.74 16.31
C GLN A 265 21.21 -0.55 16.70
N ASN A 266 21.71 0.68 16.53
CA ASN A 266 23.07 1.05 16.87
C ASN A 266 23.21 1.50 18.33
N LYS A 267 24.45 1.54 18.85
CA LYS A 267 24.74 2.01 20.22
C LYS A 267 25.06 3.52 20.30
N GLY A 268 24.75 4.28 19.24
CA GLY A 268 25.00 5.72 19.20
C GLY A 268 24.13 6.47 20.21
N ALA A 269 24.65 7.56 20.78
CA ALA A 269 23.84 8.47 21.59
C ALA A 269 23.52 9.71 20.76
N LEU A 270 22.25 10.13 20.77
CA LEU A 270 21.84 11.38 20.14
C LEU A 270 22.46 12.57 20.87
N ARG A 271 22.89 13.58 20.13
CA ARG A 271 23.43 14.83 20.65
C ARG A 271 22.65 16.02 20.13
N LEU A 272 22.57 17.07 20.93
CA LEU A 272 22.03 18.35 20.51
C LEU A 272 22.87 18.95 19.37
N PRO A 273 22.27 19.77 18.50
CA PRO A 273 22.97 20.35 17.38
C PRO A 273 24.01 21.37 17.86
N HIS A 274 24.97 21.68 16.99
CA HIS A 274 26.10 22.55 17.32
C HIS A 274 25.69 24.02 17.54
N ASP A 275 24.54 24.41 17.03
CA ASP A 275 23.92 25.74 17.09
C ASP A 275 22.76 25.80 18.11
N TYR A 276 22.65 24.81 19.00
CA TYR A 276 21.65 24.80 20.08
C TYR A 276 21.76 26.07 20.95
N LYS A 277 20.69 26.85 21.03
CA LYS A 277 20.72 28.23 21.57
C LYS A 277 20.06 28.42 22.94
N TYR A 278 19.44 27.38 23.49
CA TYR A 278 18.67 27.45 24.72
C TYR A 278 19.53 27.20 25.96
N LYS A 279 19.13 27.73 27.12
CA LYS A 279 19.91 27.70 28.37
C LYS A 279 19.80 26.38 29.15
N ASP A 280 18.90 25.49 28.74
CA ASP A 280 18.55 24.23 29.41
C ASP A 280 19.45 23.04 29.05
N ALA A 281 20.39 23.23 28.10
CA ALA A 281 21.47 22.33 27.74
C ALA A 281 22.55 23.07 26.93
N LYS A 282 23.73 22.47 26.72
CA LYS A 282 24.79 23.02 25.88
C LYS A 282 24.77 22.36 24.49
N PRO A 283 25.25 23.06 23.43
CA PRO A 283 25.49 22.43 22.14
C PRO A 283 26.30 21.15 22.25
N LYS A 284 25.91 20.11 21.48
CA LYS A 284 26.53 18.77 21.45
C LYS A 284 26.41 17.93 22.72
N ASP A 285 25.65 18.39 23.73
CA ASP A 285 25.33 17.56 24.89
C ASP A 285 24.62 16.29 24.45
N VAL A 286 24.90 15.19 25.15
CA VAL A 286 24.21 13.91 24.95
C VAL A 286 22.80 14.03 25.51
N VAL A 287 21.81 13.61 24.73
CA VAL A 287 20.40 13.67 25.11
C VAL A 287 19.96 12.33 25.66
N GLN A 288 19.36 12.34 26.85
CA GLN A 288 18.73 11.16 27.43
C GLN A 288 17.31 11.03 26.90
N ALA A 289 16.90 9.80 26.57
CA ALA A 289 15.56 9.57 26.07
C ALA A 289 14.51 9.82 27.15
N SER A 290 13.49 10.60 26.81
CA SER A 290 12.36 10.93 27.69
C SER A 290 11.13 11.22 26.86
N VAL A 291 9.95 10.93 27.43
CA VAL A 291 8.67 11.14 26.76
C VAL A 291 8.10 12.51 27.11
N MET A 292 7.46 13.16 26.14
CA MET A 292 6.95 14.54 26.32
C MET A 292 5.70 14.62 27.21
N PHE A 293 4.96 13.53 27.35
CA PHE A 293 3.71 13.46 28.11
C PHE A 293 3.37 12.03 28.51
N GLY A 294 2.34 11.90 29.35
CA GLY A 294 1.90 10.61 29.89
C GLY A 294 2.86 10.07 30.94
N LYS A 295 2.84 8.75 31.16
CA LYS A 295 3.71 8.11 32.14
C LYS A 295 5.16 8.05 31.63
N PRO A 296 6.15 8.47 32.46
CA PRO A 296 7.56 8.39 32.08
C PRO A 296 8.01 6.96 31.76
N VAL A 297 8.88 6.83 30.77
CA VAL A 297 9.51 5.55 30.41
C VAL A 297 10.80 5.40 31.21
N THR A 298 10.92 4.31 31.95
CA THR A 298 12.15 4.01 32.72
C THR A 298 13.07 3.14 31.88
N LEU A 299 14.23 3.68 31.49
CA LEU A 299 15.25 2.93 30.75
C LEU A 299 16.37 2.45 31.69
N SER A 300 16.67 1.16 31.64
CA SER A 300 17.87 0.57 32.25
C SER A 300 19.00 0.45 31.23
N LYS A 301 20.23 0.17 31.67
CA LYS A 301 21.38 -0.04 30.75
C LYS A 301 21.18 -1.21 29.79
N ASP A 302 20.38 -2.20 30.17
CA ASP A 302 20.08 -3.39 29.38
C ASP A 302 18.74 -3.26 28.62
N SER A 303 18.01 -2.16 28.81
CA SER A 303 16.72 -1.94 28.16
C SER A 303 16.89 -1.72 26.66
N ASN A 304 16.08 -2.42 25.87
CA ASN A 304 15.90 -2.06 24.48
C ASN A 304 15.04 -0.79 24.39
N SER A 305 15.68 0.36 24.17
CA SER A 305 15.00 1.66 24.14
C SER A 305 13.84 1.71 23.15
N ILE A 306 13.96 1.03 22.01
CA ILE A 306 12.92 1.07 20.97
C ILE A 306 11.69 0.25 21.35
N ASP A 307 11.90 -0.89 22.01
CA ASP A 307 10.78 -1.72 22.50
C ASP A 307 10.02 -1.00 23.61
N GLU A 308 10.72 -0.32 24.51
CA GLU A 308 10.09 0.49 25.56
C GLU A 308 9.33 1.68 24.99
N PHE A 309 9.88 2.33 23.95
CA PHE A 309 9.16 3.36 23.21
C PHE A 309 7.88 2.83 22.55
N GLY A 310 7.97 1.69 21.86
CA GLY A 310 6.81 1.04 21.23
C GLY A 310 5.73 0.66 22.26
N LYS A 311 6.13 0.17 23.44
CA LYS A 311 5.22 -0.12 24.57
C LYS A 311 4.52 1.12 25.08
N TRP A 312 5.25 2.21 25.28
CA TRP A 312 4.69 3.48 25.73
C TRP A 312 3.77 4.11 24.69
N LEU A 313 4.19 4.13 23.42
CA LEU A 313 3.45 4.73 22.31
C LEU A 313 2.06 4.10 22.20
N THR A 314 1.99 2.79 22.32
CA THR A 314 0.78 1.99 22.09
C THR A 314 0.04 1.61 23.37
N SER A 315 0.43 2.19 24.51
CA SER A 315 -0.26 1.96 25.78
C SER A 315 -1.67 2.53 25.75
N ALA A 316 -2.63 1.83 26.34
CA ALA A 316 -3.98 2.35 26.57
C ALA A 316 -4.00 3.54 27.56
N GLU A 317 -2.92 3.77 28.28
CA GLU A 317 -2.74 4.93 29.17
C GLU A 317 -2.04 6.10 28.45
N ASN A 318 -1.68 5.94 27.17
CA ASN A 318 -1.14 7.03 26.37
C ASN A 318 -2.29 8.02 26.06
N PRO A 319 -2.16 9.31 26.41
CA PRO A 319 -3.25 10.26 26.31
C PRO A 319 -3.61 10.67 24.87
N ARG A 320 -2.85 10.22 23.87
CA ARG A 320 -3.02 10.63 22.47
C ARG A 320 -3.26 9.45 21.53
N PHE A 321 -2.61 8.31 21.77
CA PHE A 321 -2.66 7.16 20.87
C PHE A 321 -4.08 6.68 20.56
N THR A 322 -4.88 6.39 21.59
CA THR A 322 -6.26 5.93 21.45
C THR A 322 -7.15 6.98 20.81
N THR A 323 -7.01 8.25 21.24
CA THR A 323 -7.78 9.39 20.72
C THR A 323 -7.58 9.55 19.22
N VAL A 324 -6.32 9.50 18.75
CA VAL A 324 -5.97 9.69 17.34
C VAL A 324 -6.57 8.59 16.47
N ILE A 325 -6.41 7.31 16.81
CA ILE A 325 -6.99 6.23 16.00
C ILE A 325 -8.52 6.25 16.01
N ALA A 326 -9.15 6.48 17.17
CA ALA A 326 -10.59 6.56 17.29
C ALA A 326 -11.16 7.72 16.44
N ASN A 327 -10.49 8.87 16.45
CA ASN A 327 -10.89 10.05 15.69
C ASN A 327 -10.58 9.93 14.18
N ARG A 328 -9.48 9.28 13.78
CA ARG A 328 -9.17 8.95 12.37
C ARG A 328 -10.26 8.08 11.75
N LEU A 329 -10.62 6.99 12.42
CA LEU A 329 -11.66 6.08 11.93
C LEU A 329 -13.04 6.73 11.96
N TRP A 330 -13.32 7.60 12.94
CA TRP A 330 -14.53 8.43 12.94
C TRP A 330 -14.57 9.34 11.70
N LYS A 331 -13.52 10.12 11.46
CA LYS A 331 -13.40 11.01 10.29
C LYS A 331 -13.54 10.22 8.99
N ARG A 332 -12.98 9.01 8.91
CA ARG A 332 -13.09 8.16 7.72
C ARG A 332 -14.54 7.73 7.43
N VAL A 333 -15.38 7.54 8.45
CA VAL A 333 -16.78 7.13 8.30
C VAL A 333 -17.72 8.33 8.09
N PHE A 334 -17.47 9.45 8.76
CA PHE A 334 -18.39 10.59 8.80
C PHE A 334 -17.92 11.81 7.99
N GLY A 335 -16.69 11.82 7.47
CA GLY A 335 -16.12 12.91 6.67
C GLY A 335 -15.54 14.08 7.46
N ALA A 336 -15.79 14.17 8.77
CA ALA A 336 -15.22 15.18 9.68
C ALA A 336 -14.78 14.53 11.00
N GLY A 337 -13.75 15.10 11.63
CA GLY A 337 -13.24 14.62 12.92
C GLY A 337 -14.02 15.21 14.09
N ILE A 338 -14.11 14.49 15.20
CA ILE A 338 -14.59 15.10 16.46
C ILE A 338 -13.54 16.10 16.96
N TYR A 339 -12.27 15.74 16.81
CA TYR A 339 -11.18 16.71 16.68
C TYR A 339 -10.92 16.93 15.20
N GLU A 340 -11.18 18.14 14.70
CA GLU A 340 -11.11 18.39 13.25
C GLU A 340 -9.66 18.33 12.73
N GLN A 341 -8.70 18.78 13.54
CA GLN A 341 -7.28 18.66 13.27
C GLN A 341 -6.71 17.35 13.85
N VAL A 342 -7.00 16.24 13.16
CA VAL A 342 -6.57 14.88 13.57
C VAL A 342 -5.05 14.75 13.76
N ASP A 343 -4.28 15.49 12.96
CA ASP A 343 -2.82 15.43 12.87
C ASP A 343 -2.10 16.57 13.60
N GLU A 344 -2.84 17.52 14.17
CA GLU A 344 -2.33 18.76 14.76
C GLU A 344 -3.09 19.07 16.07
N MET A 345 -3.22 18.02 16.88
CA MET A 345 -3.86 18.09 18.17
C MET A 345 -2.89 18.68 19.20
N MET A 346 -3.26 19.86 19.71
CA MET A 346 -2.56 20.59 20.76
C MET A 346 -3.21 20.30 22.13
N ASP A 347 -2.61 20.75 23.22
CA ASP A 347 -3.21 20.62 24.56
C ASP A 347 -4.47 21.47 24.74
N GLY A 348 -4.59 22.56 23.97
CA GLY A 348 -5.78 23.40 23.92
C GLY A 348 -6.86 22.92 22.95
N SER A 349 -6.62 21.85 22.18
CA SER A 349 -7.61 21.32 21.25
C SER A 349 -8.81 20.74 22.01
N VAL A 350 -10.02 21.12 21.58
CA VAL A 350 -11.28 20.67 22.19
C VAL A 350 -12.09 19.88 21.17
N ALA A 351 -12.58 18.71 21.59
CA ALA A 351 -13.49 17.89 20.80
C ALA A 351 -14.83 18.62 20.62
N SER A 352 -15.45 18.54 19.44
CA SER A 352 -16.80 19.09 19.23
C SER A 352 -17.84 18.42 20.14
N ASN A 353 -17.62 17.15 20.51
CA ASN A 353 -18.42 16.41 21.47
C ASN A 353 -17.50 15.58 22.40
N PRO A 354 -17.06 16.16 23.53
CA PRO A 354 -16.13 15.50 24.45
C PRO A 354 -16.67 14.20 25.06
N GLU A 355 -17.96 14.16 25.40
CA GLU A 355 -18.60 12.97 25.98
C GLU A 355 -18.63 11.81 24.99
N LEU A 356 -18.92 12.09 23.71
CA LEU A 356 -18.84 11.12 22.64
C LEU A 356 -17.40 10.65 22.40
N MET A 357 -16.44 11.56 22.32
CA MET A 357 -15.04 11.20 22.11
C MET A 357 -14.52 10.26 23.21
N HIS A 358 -14.83 10.57 24.48
CA HIS A 358 -14.41 9.75 25.59
C HIS A 358 -15.09 8.36 25.58
N PHE A 359 -16.34 8.27 25.12
CA PHE A 359 -16.99 6.98 24.89
C PHE A 359 -16.28 6.17 23.79
N LEU A 360 -15.97 6.80 22.66
CA LEU A 360 -15.29 6.15 21.54
C LEU A 360 -13.89 5.64 21.91
N GLU A 361 -13.12 6.39 22.71
CA GLU A 361 -11.83 5.95 23.23
C GLU A 361 -11.96 4.68 24.08
N ARG A 362 -12.93 4.65 25.01
CA ARG A 362 -13.19 3.45 25.84
C ARG A 362 -13.60 2.26 24.97
N GLN A 363 -14.39 2.47 23.94
CA GLN A 363 -14.76 1.41 23.01
C GLN A 363 -13.56 0.90 22.22
N MET A 364 -12.67 1.77 21.75
CA MET A 364 -11.44 1.36 21.05
C MET A 364 -10.55 0.47 21.94
N VAL A 365 -10.36 0.85 23.21
CA VAL A 365 -9.61 0.04 24.18
C VAL A 365 -10.32 -1.27 24.50
N ALA A 366 -11.65 -1.24 24.73
CA ALA A 366 -12.44 -2.43 25.03
C ALA A 366 -12.44 -3.44 23.88
N LEU A 367 -12.41 -2.96 22.63
CA LEU A 367 -12.27 -3.75 21.42
C LEU A 367 -10.82 -4.17 21.15
N LYS A 368 -9.88 -3.85 22.05
CA LYS A 368 -8.45 -4.17 21.91
C LYS A 368 -7.89 -3.70 20.57
N TYR A 369 -8.25 -2.49 20.17
CA TYR A 369 -7.80 -1.87 18.92
C TYR A 369 -8.16 -2.64 17.64
N ASP A 370 -9.20 -3.47 17.69
CA ASP A 370 -9.80 -4.10 16.50
C ASP A 370 -10.51 -3.05 15.63
N MET A 371 -9.88 -2.70 14.51
CA MET A 371 -10.39 -1.69 13.60
C MET A 371 -11.69 -2.11 12.91
N LYS A 372 -11.83 -3.39 12.51
CA LYS A 372 -13.06 -3.87 11.86
C LYS A 372 -14.24 -3.84 12.82
N ALA A 373 -14.07 -4.26 14.07
CA ALA A 373 -15.10 -4.17 15.08
C ALA A 373 -15.49 -2.71 15.38
N TYR A 374 -14.49 -1.81 15.48
CA TYR A 374 -14.75 -0.39 15.69
C TYR A 374 -15.51 0.23 14.50
N LEU A 375 -15.13 -0.07 13.26
CA LEU A 375 -15.86 0.36 12.07
C LEU A 375 -17.28 -0.22 12.02
N ARG A 376 -17.46 -1.50 12.36
CA ARG A 376 -18.78 -2.13 12.48
C ARG A 376 -19.67 -1.37 13.46
N MET A 377 -19.13 -0.95 14.60
CA MET A 377 -19.84 -0.11 15.58
C MET A 377 -20.32 1.20 14.94
N LEU A 378 -19.45 1.91 14.21
CA LEU A 378 -19.79 3.20 13.59
C LEU A 378 -20.81 3.06 12.45
N LEU A 379 -20.63 2.08 11.57
CA LEU A 379 -21.44 1.87 10.37
C LEU A 379 -22.87 1.39 10.67
N ASN A 380 -23.12 0.89 11.89
CA ASN A 380 -24.44 0.47 12.36
C ASN A 380 -25.16 1.53 13.21
N THR A 381 -24.67 2.77 13.24
CA THR A 381 -25.36 3.89 13.91
C THR A 381 -26.49 4.45 13.06
N GLN A 382 -27.49 5.05 13.70
CA GLN A 382 -28.47 5.88 13.00
C GLN A 382 -27.79 7.10 12.38
N ALA A 383 -26.77 7.67 13.03
CA ALA A 383 -25.99 8.78 12.49
C ALA A 383 -25.41 8.47 11.10
N PHE A 384 -24.81 7.28 10.91
CA PHE A 384 -24.30 6.87 9.59
C PHE A 384 -25.43 6.65 8.57
N ALA A 385 -26.65 6.37 9.03
CA ALA A 385 -27.84 6.21 8.19
C ALA A 385 -28.66 7.51 8.02
N ARG A 386 -28.12 8.69 8.37
CA ARG A 386 -28.76 10.00 8.10
C ARG A 386 -28.27 10.62 6.80
N ALA A 387 -29.07 11.50 6.21
CA ALA A 387 -28.69 12.22 5.00
C ALA A 387 -27.46 13.11 5.27
N SER A 388 -26.58 13.27 4.28
CA SER A 388 -25.35 14.03 4.49
C SER A 388 -25.59 15.53 4.57
N THR A 389 -24.73 16.20 5.32
CA THR A 389 -24.68 17.65 5.45
C THR A 389 -23.79 18.22 4.35
N LYS A 390 -24.34 19.12 3.54
CA LYS A 390 -23.68 19.66 2.34
C LYS A 390 -22.52 20.61 2.64
N GLU A 391 -22.70 21.44 3.65
CA GLU A 391 -21.74 22.48 4.01
C GLU A 391 -21.47 22.41 5.51
N VAL A 392 -20.22 22.24 5.86
CA VAL A 392 -19.71 22.36 7.23
C VAL A 392 -18.82 23.59 7.24
N SER A 393 -19.17 24.59 8.05
CA SER A 393 -18.39 25.82 8.10
C SER A 393 -17.04 25.57 8.78
N PRO A 394 -15.91 25.98 8.17
CA PRO A 394 -14.60 25.84 8.78
C PRO A 394 -14.53 26.55 10.13
N GLY A 395 -13.92 25.92 11.13
CA GLY A 395 -13.72 26.49 12.46
C GLY A 395 -14.94 26.50 13.37
N THR A 396 -16.13 26.10 12.90
CA THR A 396 -17.29 25.85 13.77
C THR A 396 -17.38 24.38 14.17
N PRO A 397 -17.72 24.06 15.43
CA PRO A 397 -17.94 22.68 15.85
C PRO A 397 -19.05 22.02 15.03
N TYR A 398 -18.75 20.85 14.45
CA TYR A 398 -19.72 20.02 13.77
C TYR A 398 -20.26 18.94 14.72
N TYR A 399 -21.59 18.83 14.81
CA TYR A 399 -22.28 17.93 15.75
C TYR A 399 -22.94 16.73 15.06
N PHE A 400 -22.58 16.45 13.81
CA PHE A 400 -22.89 15.21 13.09
C PHE A 400 -24.38 14.92 12.92
N GLU A 401 -25.15 15.90 12.45
CA GLU A 401 -26.54 15.75 12.01
C GLU A 401 -26.70 14.64 10.95
N GLY A 402 -25.61 14.36 10.22
CA GLY A 402 -25.36 13.19 9.39
C GLY A 402 -23.87 13.12 9.03
N PRO A 403 -23.46 12.26 8.08
CA PRO A 403 -22.14 12.34 7.48
C PRO A 403 -21.94 13.64 6.68
N VAL A 404 -20.71 14.00 6.36
CA VAL A 404 -20.40 15.14 5.48
C VAL A 404 -20.54 14.71 4.02
N PHE A 405 -21.20 15.54 3.21
CA PHE A 405 -21.28 15.34 1.77
C PHE A 405 -19.90 15.63 1.17
N HIS A 406 -19.33 14.67 0.44
CA HIS A 406 -17.99 14.83 -0.10
C HIS A 406 -17.88 14.21 -1.49
N ARG A 407 -16.81 14.55 -2.19
CA ARG A 407 -16.47 13.95 -3.48
C ARG A 407 -15.78 12.61 -3.27
N MET A 408 -15.91 11.68 -4.21
CA MET A 408 -15.05 10.50 -4.25
C MET A 408 -13.58 10.89 -4.41
N SER A 409 -12.68 10.16 -3.73
CA SER A 409 -11.24 10.26 -3.97
C SER A 409 -10.85 9.73 -5.35
N ALA A 410 -9.63 10.03 -5.80
CA ALA A 410 -9.08 9.51 -7.06
C ALA A 410 -9.20 7.98 -7.15
N GLU A 411 -8.81 7.29 -6.07
CA GLU A 411 -8.92 5.84 -5.94
C GLU A 411 -10.37 5.40 -6.03
N GLN A 412 -11.30 6.05 -5.31
CA GLN A 412 -12.72 5.66 -5.33
C GLN A 412 -13.38 5.80 -6.70
N VAL A 413 -13.03 6.86 -7.46
CA VAL A 413 -13.52 7.01 -8.83
C VAL A 413 -12.93 5.91 -9.72
N TRP A 414 -11.61 5.73 -9.71
CA TRP A 414 -10.94 4.68 -10.49
C TRP A 414 -11.51 3.29 -10.20
N ASP A 415 -11.60 2.95 -8.93
CA ASP A 415 -12.07 1.67 -8.40
C ASP A 415 -13.56 1.41 -8.72
N SER A 416 -14.36 2.47 -8.84
CA SER A 416 -15.74 2.39 -9.33
C SER A 416 -15.81 2.15 -10.84
N LEU A 417 -14.87 2.69 -11.61
CA LEU A 417 -14.75 2.40 -13.05
C LEU A 417 -14.26 0.97 -13.28
N VAL A 418 -13.32 0.47 -12.47
CA VAL A 418 -12.91 -0.95 -12.45
C VAL A 418 -14.13 -1.86 -12.25
N ALA A 419 -15.04 -1.50 -11.34
CA ALA A 419 -16.28 -2.27 -11.11
C ALA A 419 -17.23 -2.34 -12.30
N LEU A 420 -17.14 -1.38 -13.23
CA LEU A 420 -17.94 -1.33 -14.45
C LEU A 420 -17.29 -2.07 -15.62
N VAL A 421 -15.98 -2.34 -15.55
CA VAL A 421 -15.23 -3.02 -16.61
C VAL A 421 -14.93 -4.47 -16.25
N SER A 422 -14.47 -4.74 -15.03
CA SER A 422 -14.00 -6.05 -14.59
C SER A 422 -15.14 -6.92 -14.01
N PRO A 423 -15.24 -8.21 -14.40
CA PRO A 423 -16.16 -9.17 -13.77
C PRO A 423 -15.75 -9.52 -12.34
N ASP A 424 -14.47 -9.31 -12.00
CA ASP A 424 -13.92 -9.49 -10.66
C ASP A 424 -13.10 -8.23 -10.32
N PRO A 425 -13.75 -7.20 -9.76
CA PRO A 425 -13.06 -5.95 -9.44
C PRO A 425 -11.98 -6.15 -8.38
N GLU A 426 -12.10 -7.15 -7.51
CA GLU A 426 -11.17 -7.42 -6.41
C GLU A 426 -9.94 -8.21 -6.85
N GLN A 427 -9.89 -8.71 -8.09
CA GLN A 427 -8.77 -9.52 -8.57
C GLN A 427 -7.43 -8.76 -8.41
N PRO A 428 -6.41 -9.38 -7.81
CA PRO A 428 -5.11 -8.74 -7.67
C PRO A 428 -4.42 -8.63 -9.03
N ASN A 429 -3.45 -7.73 -9.16
CA ASN A 429 -2.60 -7.68 -10.35
C ASN A 429 -1.61 -8.84 -10.31
N TRP A 430 -2.07 -10.04 -10.72
CA TRP A 430 -1.32 -11.29 -10.61
C TRP A 430 0.11 -11.17 -11.14
N SER A 431 0.29 -10.60 -12.34
CA SER A 431 1.63 -10.47 -12.89
C SER A 431 2.53 -9.60 -12.03
N ALA A 432 2.04 -8.49 -11.48
CA ALA A 432 2.83 -7.66 -10.57
C ALA A 432 3.18 -8.44 -9.30
N ARG A 433 2.19 -9.05 -8.64
CA ARG A 433 2.40 -9.87 -7.44
C ARG A 433 3.39 -11.01 -7.64
N GLU A 434 3.33 -11.68 -8.78
CA GLU A 434 4.23 -12.76 -9.12
C GLU A 434 5.66 -12.26 -9.39
N ARG A 435 5.81 -11.07 -10.00
CA ARG A 435 7.13 -10.42 -10.14
C ARG A 435 7.72 -10.08 -8.77
N GLU A 436 6.93 -9.45 -7.90
CA GLU A 436 7.32 -9.08 -6.52
C GLU A 436 7.75 -10.32 -5.72
N ARG A 437 6.94 -11.39 -5.76
CA ARG A 437 7.23 -12.67 -5.09
C ARG A 437 8.54 -13.28 -5.57
N ARG A 438 8.74 -13.35 -6.91
CA ARG A 438 9.99 -13.87 -7.50
C ARG A 438 11.19 -13.02 -7.09
N ASP A 439 11.08 -11.69 -7.15
CA ASP A 439 12.17 -10.80 -6.75
C ASP A 439 12.58 -11.02 -5.29
N LEU A 440 11.59 -11.09 -4.38
CA LEU A 440 11.83 -11.33 -2.97
C LEU A 440 12.46 -12.70 -2.69
N GLU A 441 11.92 -13.77 -3.28
CA GLU A 441 12.46 -15.12 -3.15
C GLU A 441 13.89 -15.20 -3.67
N ASN A 442 14.17 -14.58 -4.82
CA ASN A 442 15.50 -14.60 -5.40
C ASN A 442 16.53 -13.89 -4.51
N ARG A 443 16.16 -12.77 -3.88
CA ARG A 443 17.01 -12.07 -2.92
C ARG A 443 17.22 -12.88 -1.64
N HIS A 444 16.17 -13.52 -1.12
CA HIS A 444 16.29 -14.37 0.06
C HIS A 444 17.27 -15.52 -0.18
N ARG A 445 17.11 -16.22 -1.31
CA ARG A 445 18.03 -17.29 -1.74
C ARG A 445 19.46 -16.79 -1.87
N LEU A 446 19.67 -15.62 -2.47
CA LEU A 446 21.01 -15.01 -2.54
C LEU A 446 21.60 -14.76 -1.13
N ALA A 447 20.80 -14.28 -0.17
CA ALA A 447 21.24 -14.09 1.20
C ALA A 447 21.61 -15.43 1.87
N GLU A 448 20.77 -16.46 1.70
CA GLU A 448 21.02 -17.80 2.23
C GLU A 448 22.29 -18.43 1.63
N LEU A 449 22.46 -18.35 0.31
CA LEU A 449 23.67 -18.82 -0.38
C LEU A 449 24.93 -18.16 0.17
N LEU A 450 24.93 -16.84 0.35
CA LEU A 450 26.09 -16.11 0.87
C LEU A 450 26.38 -16.42 2.35
N ASP A 451 25.35 -16.67 3.16
CA ASP A 451 25.51 -16.95 4.59
C ASP A 451 25.90 -18.40 4.89
N ARG A 452 25.49 -19.33 4.04
CA ARG A 452 25.74 -20.77 4.21
C ARG A 452 27.01 -21.24 3.52
N THR A 453 27.51 -20.51 2.52
CA THR A 453 28.75 -20.87 1.80
C THR A 453 29.96 -20.58 2.69
N GLU A 454 30.90 -21.51 2.73
CA GLU A 454 32.11 -21.41 3.54
C GLU A 454 32.91 -20.14 3.18
N PRO A 455 33.33 -19.31 4.16
CA PRO A 455 34.04 -18.06 3.89
C PRO A 455 35.29 -18.22 3.03
N ALA A 456 36.00 -19.35 3.14
CA ALA A 456 37.18 -19.64 2.32
C ALA A 456 36.86 -19.75 0.82
N LEU A 457 35.72 -20.34 0.46
CA LEU A 457 35.28 -20.47 -0.94
C LEU A 457 34.84 -19.11 -1.49
N LEU A 458 34.14 -18.31 -0.70
CA LEU A 458 33.77 -16.94 -1.07
C LEU A 458 35.00 -16.03 -1.24
N PHE A 459 36.01 -16.21 -0.37
CA PHE A 459 37.29 -15.52 -0.49
C PHE A 459 37.99 -15.87 -1.80
N GLU A 460 38.09 -17.17 -2.14
CA GLU A 460 38.66 -17.64 -3.41
C GLU A 460 37.90 -17.08 -4.61
N ALA A 461 36.57 -17.11 -4.59
CA ALA A 461 35.74 -16.52 -5.66
C ALA A 461 35.99 -15.02 -5.82
N SER A 462 36.06 -14.27 -4.72
CA SER A 462 36.35 -12.83 -4.78
C SER A 462 37.74 -12.54 -5.35
N LYS A 463 38.73 -13.39 -5.05
CA LYS A 463 40.09 -13.32 -5.60
C LYS A 463 40.09 -13.56 -7.11
N GLN A 464 39.43 -14.62 -7.57
CA GLN A 464 39.30 -14.95 -9.00
C GLN A 464 38.65 -13.80 -9.78
N VAL A 465 37.57 -13.21 -9.24
CA VAL A 465 36.96 -12.03 -9.86
C VAL A 465 37.94 -10.87 -9.89
N GLY A 466 38.62 -10.59 -8.77
CA GLY A 466 39.61 -9.52 -8.67
C GLY A 466 40.71 -9.62 -9.73
N GLU A 467 41.28 -10.80 -9.92
CA GLU A 467 42.33 -11.08 -10.91
C GLU A 467 41.84 -10.89 -12.36
N VAL A 468 40.62 -11.35 -12.68
CA VAL A 468 40.00 -11.15 -14.01
C VAL A 468 39.68 -9.67 -14.26
N MET A 469 39.38 -8.91 -13.21
CA MET A 469 38.97 -7.52 -13.30
C MET A 469 40.10 -6.52 -13.48
N VAL A 470 41.37 -6.89 -13.23
CA VAL A 470 42.50 -5.95 -13.32
C VAL A 470 42.54 -5.25 -14.69
N GLU A 471 42.45 -6.03 -15.78
CA GLU A 471 42.47 -5.47 -17.14
C GLU A 471 41.16 -4.75 -17.49
N GLN A 472 40.00 -5.24 -17.05
CA GLN A 472 38.71 -4.58 -17.28
C GLN A 472 38.59 -3.25 -16.54
N ASN A 473 39.23 -3.10 -15.38
CA ASN A 473 39.19 -1.87 -14.60
C ASN A 473 39.98 -0.75 -15.30
N LYS A 474 41.04 -1.08 -16.05
CA LYS A 474 41.75 -0.12 -16.91
C LYS A 474 40.83 0.46 -17.98
N GLU A 475 40.04 -0.37 -18.66
CA GLU A 475 39.04 0.11 -19.64
C GLU A 475 37.97 0.96 -18.94
N PHE A 476 37.53 0.56 -17.74
CA PHE A 476 36.53 1.31 -16.97
C PHE A 476 37.01 2.72 -16.57
N ASP A 477 38.25 2.84 -16.12
CA ASP A 477 38.86 4.12 -15.75
C ASP A 477 39.14 5.01 -16.97
N GLN A 478 39.51 4.40 -18.11
CA GLN A 478 39.59 5.09 -19.40
C GLN A 478 38.21 5.62 -19.81
N LEU A 479 37.17 4.79 -19.80
CA LEU A 479 35.81 5.19 -20.15
C LEU A 479 35.28 6.31 -19.24
N ARG A 480 35.60 6.30 -17.94
CA ARG A 480 35.26 7.40 -17.03
C ARG A 480 35.97 8.70 -17.40
N THR A 481 37.27 8.62 -17.70
CA THR A 481 38.05 9.78 -18.11
C THR A 481 37.52 10.35 -19.45
N GLU A 482 37.23 9.48 -20.41
CA GLU A 482 36.59 9.85 -21.67
C GLU A 482 35.20 10.47 -21.45
N LEU A 483 34.41 9.95 -20.50
CA LEU A 483 33.10 10.48 -20.16
C LEU A 483 33.20 11.90 -19.60
N ASP A 484 34.16 12.15 -18.72
CA ASP A 484 34.38 13.47 -18.13
C ASP A 484 34.84 14.47 -19.20
N VAL A 485 35.72 14.06 -20.11
CA VAL A 485 36.12 14.88 -21.27
C VAL A 485 34.93 15.15 -22.21
N ALA A 486 34.10 14.14 -22.48
CA ALA A 486 32.92 14.29 -23.34
C ALA A 486 31.87 15.21 -22.70
N ARG A 487 31.67 15.13 -21.38
CA ARG A 487 30.81 16.04 -20.61
C ARG A 487 31.34 17.46 -20.61
N ALA A 488 32.64 17.64 -20.41
CA ALA A 488 33.28 18.96 -20.46
C ALA A 488 33.15 19.62 -21.84
N LYS A 489 32.99 18.83 -22.90
CA LYS A 489 32.77 19.28 -24.28
C LYS A 489 31.29 19.36 -24.70
N ASP A 490 30.34 19.04 -23.80
CA ASP A 490 28.90 18.87 -24.08
C ASP A 490 28.59 17.95 -25.28
N ASP A 491 29.44 16.95 -25.52
CA ASP A 491 29.25 15.98 -26.61
C ASP A 491 28.26 14.88 -26.20
N LYS A 492 26.97 15.17 -26.37
CA LYS A 492 25.86 14.28 -25.97
C LYS A 492 25.89 12.92 -26.69
N ALA A 493 26.39 12.86 -27.92
CA ALA A 493 26.47 11.61 -28.67
C ALA A 493 27.58 10.72 -28.08
N LYS A 494 28.75 11.30 -27.84
CA LYS A 494 29.87 10.57 -27.24
C LYS A 494 29.60 10.17 -25.79
N VAL A 495 28.92 11.02 -25.02
CA VAL A 495 28.41 10.67 -23.68
C VAL A 495 27.52 9.44 -23.74
N ARG A 496 26.55 9.37 -24.67
CA ARG A 496 25.65 8.22 -24.80
C ARG A 496 26.39 6.94 -25.22
N GLU A 497 27.33 7.04 -26.15
CA GLU A 497 28.17 5.91 -26.57
C GLU A 497 29.00 5.36 -25.41
N ILE A 498 29.70 6.24 -24.68
CA ILE A 498 30.52 5.87 -23.53
C ILE A 498 29.64 5.27 -22.43
N GLN A 499 28.47 5.86 -22.15
CA GLN A 499 27.53 5.34 -21.16
C GLN A 499 27.07 3.91 -21.51
N ASN A 500 26.80 3.63 -22.79
CA ASN A 500 26.44 2.28 -23.26
C ASN A 500 27.59 1.29 -23.06
N ARG A 501 28.84 1.68 -23.38
CA ARG A 501 30.04 0.86 -23.14
C ARG A 501 30.31 0.62 -21.64
N LEU A 502 30.07 1.63 -20.81
CA LEU A 502 30.15 1.53 -19.35
C LEU A 502 29.12 0.52 -18.83
N ASN A 503 27.89 0.57 -19.34
CA ASN A 503 26.82 -0.38 -18.98
C ASN A 503 27.16 -1.82 -19.42
N SER A 504 27.70 -2.02 -20.63
CA SER A 504 28.12 -3.35 -21.09
C SER A 504 29.27 -3.90 -20.25
N THR A 505 30.27 -3.07 -19.91
CA THR A 505 31.40 -3.47 -19.07
C THR A 505 30.93 -3.83 -17.65
N GLN A 506 30.02 -3.06 -17.08
CA GLN A 506 29.40 -3.38 -15.78
C GLN A 506 28.59 -4.68 -15.82
N ARG A 507 27.92 -4.97 -16.94
CA ARG A 507 27.21 -6.23 -17.12
C ARG A 507 28.20 -7.39 -17.05
N VAL A 508 29.26 -7.38 -17.86
CA VAL A 508 30.31 -8.42 -17.86
C VAL A 508 30.86 -8.68 -16.45
N LEU A 509 31.13 -7.62 -15.69
CA LEU A 509 31.53 -7.74 -14.28
C LEU A 509 30.50 -8.54 -13.46
N ARG A 510 29.22 -8.17 -13.54
CA ARG A 510 28.16 -8.89 -12.80
C ARG A 510 28.06 -10.35 -13.22
N GLU A 511 28.23 -10.65 -14.51
CA GLU A 511 28.24 -12.03 -15.00
C GLU A 511 29.42 -12.81 -14.38
N GLN A 512 30.60 -12.20 -14.31
CA GLN A 512 31.79 -12.82 -13.71
C GLN A 512 31.64 -13.04 -12.20
N VAL A 513 31.09 -12.05 -11.47
CA VAL A 513 30.77 -12.18 -10.04
C VAL A 513 29.79 -13.33 -9.84
N SER A 514 28.68 -13.33 -10.58
CA SER A 514 27.64 -14.36 -10.47
C SER A 514 28.23 -15.77 -10.69
N LYS A 515 28.99 -15.98 -11.77
CA LYS A 515 29.65 -17.24 -12.07
C LYS A 515 30.60 -17.71 -10.96
N SER A 516 31.45 -16.82 -10.48
CA SER A 516 32.49 -17.18 -9.49
C SER A 516 31.87 -17.53 -8.14
N PHE A 517 30.88 -16.77 -7.68
CA PHE A 517 30.19 -17.02 -6.41
C PHE A 517 29.26 -18.23 -6.48
N TYR A 518 28.63 -18.47 -7.63
CA TYR A 518 27.90 -19.70 -7.89
C TYR A 518 28.82 -20.92 -7.84
N ALA A 519 30.00 -20.86 -8.48
CA ALA A 519 30.98 -21.94 -8.43
C ALA A 519 31.48 -22.21 -7.01
N ALA A 520 31.64 -21.16 -6.18
CA ALA A 520 31.93 -21.31 -4.76
C ALA A 520 30.80 -22.03 -4.01
N ALA A 521 29.54 -21.62 -4.20
CA ALA A 521 28.39 -22.26 -3.58
C ALA A 521 28.28 -23.74 -3.99
N LYS A 522 28.52 -24.06 -5.28
CA LYS A 522 28.51 -25.43 -5.78
C LYS A 522 29.61 -26.30 -5.18
N LYS A 523 30.79 -25.73 -4.89
CA LYS A 523 31.89 -26.41 -4.18
C LYS A 523 31.62 -26.61 -2.68
N SER A 524 30.62 -25.92 -2.12
CA SER A 524 30.29 -26.01 -0.70
C SER A 524 29.94 -27.43 -0.29
N GLY A 525 30.42 -27.86 0.88
CA GLY A 525 30.03 -29.13 1.49
C GLY A 525 28.65 -29.08 2.16
N ASN A 526 28.00 -27.91 2.17
CA ASN A 526 26.72 -27.68 2.84
C ASN A 526 25.55 -28.31 2.07
N GLN A 527 24.87 -29.29 2.68
CA GLN A 527 23.76 -30.02 2.06
C GLN A 527 22.56 -29.12 1.71
N ASP A 528 22.30 -28.09 2.52
CA ASP A 528 21.17 -27.17 2.27
C ASP A 528 21.42 -26.33 1.02
N ILE A 529 22.66 -25.89 0.80
CA ILE A 529 23.06 -25.19 -0.43
C ILE A 529 22.89 -26.12 -1.63
N GLN A 530 23.34 -27.37 -1.53
CA GLN A 530 23.22 -28.32 -2.65
C GLN A 530 21.75 -28.61 -3.00
N ALA A 531 20.88 -28.71 -2.00
CA ALA A 531 19.44 -28.86 -2.20
C ALA A 531 18.81 -27.62 -2.86
N GLU A 532 19.19 -26.43 -2.41
CA GLU A 532 18.72 -25.16 -2.96
C GLU A 532 19.16 -24.96 -4.42
N LEU A 533 20.43 -25.25 -4.73
CA LEU A 533 20.96 -25.21 -6.09
C LEU A 533 20.27 -26.21 -7.03
N ALA A 534 19.91 -27.39 -6.53
CA ALA A 534 19.17 -28.39 -7.30
C ALA A 534 17.73 -27.95 -7.61
N ALA A 535 17.08 -27.19 -6.73
CA ALA A 535 15.71 -26.70 -6.93
C ALA A 535 15.58 -25.60 -8.02
N VAL A 536 16.70 -24.96 -8.39
CA VAL A 536 16.75 -23.83 -9.33
C VAL A 536 16.93 -24.27 -10.80
N SER A 537 17.10 -25.58 -11.07
CA SER A 537 17.37 -26.10 -12.42
C SER A 537 16.14 -26.08 -13.35
N GLY A 538 15.87 -24.95 -14.00
CA GLY A 538 15.08 -24.86 -15.24
C GLY A 538 15.97 -24.92 -16.50
N ASP A 539 15.37 -24.98 -17.71
CA ASP A 539 15.98 -25.27 -19.03
C ASP A 539 17.11 -24.31 -19.55
N GLY A 540 17.72 -23.48 -18.69
CA GLY A 540 18.85 -22.61 -19.03
C GLY A 540 20.16 -23.01 -18.34
N PRO A 541 21.34 -22.53 -18.80
CA PRO A 541 22.61 -22.76 -18.12
C PRO A 541 22.54 -22.25 -16.67
N MET A 542 22.88 -23.10 -15.70
CA MET A 542 22.75 -22.83 -14.26
C MET A 542 23.45 -21.53 -13.78
N GLU A 543 24.53 -21.13 -14.46
CA GLU A 543 25.23 -19.85 -14.25
C GLU A 543 24.40 -18.61 -14.65
N MET A 544 23.52 -18.76 -15.64
CA MET A 544 22.51 -17.76 -16.00
C MET A 544 21.37 -17.73 -14.99
N ALA A 545 21.12 -18.80 -14.23
CA ALA A 545 20.06 -18.82 -13.23
C ALA A 545 20.37 -17.83 -12.08
N MET A 546 21.62 -17.72 -11.62
CA MET A 546 22.02 -16.74 -10.59
C MET A 546 22.10 -15.30 -11.13
N MET A 547 22.29 -15.12 -12.44
CA MET A 547 22.07 -13.82 -13.11
C MET A 547 20.58 -13.50 -13.28
N ASN A 548 19.74 -14.48 -13.61
CA ASN A 548 18.29 -14.33 -13.75
C ASN A 548 17.60 -14.12 -12.38
N LEU A 549 18.18 -14.68 -11.29
CA LEU A 549 17.84 -14.34 -9.91
C LEU A 549 17.99 -12.82 -9.65
N MET A 550 18.85 -12.13 -10.41
CA MET A 550 19.14 -10.70 -10.26
C MET A 550 18.58 -9.80 -11.38
N GLU A 551 18.16 -10.34 -12.54
CA GLU A 551 17.82 -9.54 -13.73
C GLU A 551 16.52 -9.91 -14.47
N ASP A 552 15.95 -11.12 -14.35
CA ASP A 552 14.71 -11.49 -15.07
C ASP A 552 13.61 -11.98 -14.14
N THR A 553 12.91 -11.03 -13.52
CA THR A 553 11.65 -11.30 -12.83
C THR A 553 10.46 -11.23 -13.78
N ARG A 554 10.64 -11.17 -15.11
CA ARG A 554 9.51 -10.94 -16.03
C ARG A 554 8.49 -12.06 -15.89
N VAL A 555 7.24 -11.64 -15.85
CA VAL A 555 6.07 -12.51 -15.83
C VAL A 555 5.24 -12.10 -17.04
N ASP A 556 5.02 -13.04 -17.96
CA ASP A 556 4.07 -12.83 -19.05
C ASP A 556 2.65 -12.77 -18.44
N PRO A 557 1.94 -11.63 -18.52
CA PRO A 557 0.60 -11.51 -17.98
C PRO A 557 -0.37 -12.55 -18.56
N LYS A 558 -0.14 -13.03 -19.80
CA LYS A 558 -1.01 -14.02 -20.45
C LYS A 558 -0.89 -15.42 -19.86
N GLN A 559 0.11 -15.66 -19.01
CA GLN A 559 0.28 -16.91 -18.26
C GLN A 559 -0.50 -16.93 -16.95
N ALA A 560 -1.27 -15.88 -16.64
CA ALA A 560 -2.13 -15.85 -15.47
C ALA A 560 -3.02 -17.12 -15.45
N PRO A 561 -3.01 -17.90 -14.36
CA PRO A 561 -3.81 -19.12 -14.28
C PRO A 561 -5.30 -18.74 -14.26
N LEU A 562 -6.05 -19.24 -15.25
CA LEU A 562 -7.48 -19.04 -15.30
C LEU A 562 -8.19 -20.11 -14.46
N ASN A 563 -8.94 -19.69 -13.44
CA ASN A 563 -9.82 -20.58 -12.68
C ASN A 563 -10.92 -21.14 -13.61
N PRO A 564 -11.36 -22.40 -13.46
CA PRO A 564 -12.49 -22.96 -14.22
C PRO A 564 -13.73 -22.06 -14.34
N LYS A 565 -14.08 -21.30 -13.29
CA LYS A 565 -15.19 -20.33 -13.34
C LYS A 565 -14.99 -19.21 -14.36
N VAL A 566 -13.74 -18.75 -14.52
CA VAL A 566 -13.39 -17.75 -15.52
C VAL A 566 -13.52 -18.35 -16.93
N MET A 567 -13.08 -19.59 -17.10
CA MET A 567 -13.22 -20.28 -18.40
C MET A 567 -14.68 -20.50 -18.80
N GLU A 568 -15.55 -20.83 -17.84
CA GLU A 568 -16.99 -20.95 -18.07
C GLU A 568 -17.63 -19.61 -18.46
N ARG A 569 -17.29 -18.54 -17.72
CA ARG A 569 -17.73 -17.18 -18.02
C ARG A 569 -17.28 -16.71 -19.41
N ILE A 570 -16.05 -17.00 -19.80
CA ILE A 570 -15.52 -16.65 -21.13
C ILE A 570 -16.42 -17.26 -22.22
N LYS A 571 -16.76 -18.55 -22.10
CA LYS A 571 -17.65 -19.23 -23.06
C LYS A 571 -19.05 -18.65 -23.09
N GLU A 572 -19.61 -18.30 -21.93
CA GLU A 572 -20.91 -17.61 -21.84
C GLU A 572 -20.87 -16.27 -22.59
N TYR A 573 -19.80 -15.50 -22.38
CA TYR A 573 -19.64 -14.17 -22.96
C TYR A 573 -19.34 -14.21 -24.46
N GLU A 574 -18.56 -15.18 -24.93
CA GLU A 574 -18.35 -15.44 -26.36
C GLU A 574 -19.68 -15.68 -27.08
N ALA A 575 -20.57 -16.49 -26.48
CA ALA A 575 -21.89 -16.78 -27.02
C ALA A 575 -22.78 -15.53 -27.02
N LEU A 576 -22.81 -14.77 -25.91
CA LEU A 576 -23.58 -13.54 -25.78
C LEU A 576 -23.14 -12.44 -26.76
N LEU A 577 -21.84 -12.33 -27.00
CA LEU A 577 -21.24 -11.33 -27.90
C LEU A 577 -21.32 -11.76 -29.38
N GLY A 578 -21.78 -12.99 -29.65
CA GLY A 578 -21.93 -13.51 -31.01
C GLY A 578 -20.59 -13.67 -31.73
N MET A 579 -19.52 -14.03 -31.01
CA MET A 579 -18.20 -14.25 -31.58
C MET A 579 -18.20 -15.55 -32.40
N LYS A 580 -18.12 -15.42 -33.73
CA LYS A 580 -18.22 -16.56 -34.66
C LYS A 580 -16.88 -17.03 -35.22
N ASP A 581 -15.85 -16.17 -35.20
CA ASP A 581 -14.52 -16.48 -35.71
C ASP A 581 -13.50 -16.67 -34.59
N GLU A 582 -12.52 -17.54 -34.84
CA GLU A 582 -11.47 -17.90 -33.88
C GLU A 582 -10.62 -16.69 -33.44
N LYS A 583 -10.43 -15.71 -34.33
CA LYS A 583 -9.61 -14.52 -34.04
C LYS A 583 -10.29 -13.63 -33.00
N SER A 584 -11.60 -13.41 -33.13
CA SER A 584 -12.40 -12.64 -32.16
C SER A 584 -12.45 -13.33 -30.79
N ALA A 585 -12.71 -14.64 -30.75
CA ALA A 585 -12.71 -15.43 -29.52
C ALA A 585 -11.34 -15.37 -28.81
N LYS A 586 -10.25 -15.60 -29.55
CA LYS A 586 -8.88 -15.52 -29.01
C LYS A 586 -8.49 -14.11 -28.56
N SER A 587 -9.01 -13.07 -29.21
CA SER A 587 -8.77 -11.68 -28.79
C SER A 587 -9.48 -11.37 -27.47
N PHE A 588 -10.71 -11.87 -27.30
CA PHE A 588 -11.46 -11.74 -26.05
C PHE A 588 -10.86 -12.56 -24.91
N GLU A 589 -10.43 -13.79 -25.18
CA GLU A 589 -9.69 -14.61 -24.21
C GLU A 589 -8.40 -13.90 -23.75
N ASN A 590 -7.65 -13.30 -24.68
CA ASN A 590 -6.46 -12.51 -24.35
C ASN A 590 -6.80 -11.25 -23.53
N TYR A 591 -7.92 -10.60 -23.82
CA TYR A 591 -8.42 -9.48 -23.03
C TYR A 591 -8.71 -9.90 -21.59
N GLU A 592 -9.48 -10.97 -21.38
CA GLU A 592 -9.76 -11.53 -20.05
C GLU A 592 -8.49 -11.94 -19.30
N LYS A 593 -7.52 -12.56 -19.99
CA LYS A 593 -6.22 -12.93 -19.42
C LYS A 593 -5.37 -11.74 -18.96
N THR A 594 -5.55 -10.56 -19.57
CA THR A 594 -4.74 -9.36 -19.26
C THR A 594 -5.50 -8.33 -18.43
N LEU A 595 -6.77 -8.59 -18.11
CA LEU A 595 -7.64 -7.67 -17.40
C LEU A 595 -7.11 -7.34 -15.99
N HIS A 596 -6.52 -8.33 -15.32
CA HIS A 596 -5.89 -8.15 -14.01
C HIS A 596 -4.75 -7.11 -14.02
N GLN A 597 -4.17 -6.79 -15.19
CA GLN A 597 -3.13 -5.79 -15.33
C GLN A 597 -3.70 -4.42 -15.70
N THR A 598 -4.64 -4.40 -16.64
CA THR A 598 -5.18 -3.16 -17.23
C THR A 598 -6.29 -2.52 -16.40
N TRP A 599 -7.09 -3.35 -15.73
CA TRP A 599 -8.19 -2.96 -14.87
C TRP A 599 -8.06 -3.64 -13.51
N SER A 600 -7.03 -3.23 -12.78
CA SER A 600 -6.86 -3.54 -11.36
C SER A 600 -7.14 -2.31 -10.50
N ARG A 601 -7.42 -2.60 -9.24
CA ARG A 601 -7.77 -1.62 -8.23
C ARG A 601 -6.60 -0.71 -7.92
N ALA A 602 -6.87 0.51 -7.47
CA ALA A 602 -5.83 1.49 -7.18
C ALA A 602 -4.79 0.97 -6.17
N ALA A 603 -5.20 0.09 -5.25
CA ALA A 603 -4.33 -0.59 -4.29
C ALA A 603 -3.30 -1.54 -4.91
N GLU A 604 -3.54 -2.00 -6.14
CA GLU A 604 -2.68 -2.88 -6.94
C GLU A 604 -1.85 -2.11 -7.98
N LEU A 605 -2.04 -0.80 -8.07
CA LEU A 605 -1.30 0.10 -8.96
C LEU A 605 -0.18 0.83 -8.21
N PRO A 606 0.90 1.22 -8.91
CA PRO A 606 1.95 2.03 -8.30
C PRO A 606 1.43 3.37 -7.75
N SER A 607 1.88 3.75 -6.56
CA SER A 607 1.65 5.07 -5.96
C SER A 607 3.00 5.72 -5.58
N PRO A 608 3.29 6.94 -6.05
CA PRO A 608 2.47 7.74 -6.97
C PRO A 608 2.33 7.08 -8.35
N ALA A 609 1.14 7.17 -8.93
CA ALA A 609 0.93 6.75 -10.31
C ALA A 609 1.77 7.61 -11.28
N PRO A 610 2.19 7.06 -12.45
CA PRO A 610 2.92 7.81 -13.45
C PRO A 610 2.20 9.10 -13.88
N ARG A 611 2.97 10.11 -14.32
CA ARG A 611 2.39 11.35 -14.87
C ARG A 611 1.49 11.01 -16.07
N GLY A 612 0.31 11.64 -16.13
CA GLY A 612 -0.71 11.38 -17.16
C GLY A 612 -1.59 10.15 -16.87
N HIS A 613 -1.35 9.43 -15.77
CA HIS A 613 -2.29 8.40 -15.31
C HIS A 613 -3.51 9.04 -14.64
N PHE A 614 -4.69 8.43 -14.81
CA PHE A 614 -5.97 8.88 -14.24
C PHE A 614 -5.85 9.23 -12.74
N LEU A 615 -5.33 8.30 -11.94
CA LEU A 615 -5.15 8.50 -10.49
C LEU A 615 -4.36 9.77 -10.17
N ARG A 616 -3.29 10.06 -10.93
CA ARG A 616 -2.45 11.25 -10.70
C ARG A 616 -3.20 12.54 -11.07
N GLU A 617 -3.99 12.53 -12.14
CA GLU A 617 -4.82 13.68 -12.56
C GLU A 617 -5.98 13.94 -11.59
N PHE A 618 -6.51 12.88 -10.97
CA PHE A 618 -7.61 12.96 -10.02
C PHE A 618 -7.17 13.27 -8.58
N GLY A 619 -5.88 13.51 -8.36
CA GLY A 619 -5.37 13.97 -7.07
C GLY A 619 -4.93 12.85 -6.11
N GLN A 620 -4.53 11.69 -6.62
CA GLN A 620 -3.89 10.66 -5.78
C GLN A 620 -2.66 11.23 -5.05
N SER A 621 -2.60 10.95 -3.74
CA SER A 621 -1.43 11.20 -2.88
C SER A 621 -0.15 10.58 -3.47
N ASP A 622 0.95 11.35 -3.45
CA ASP A 622 2.29 10.78 -3.70
C ASP A 622 2.91 10.15 -2.46
N ARG A 623 2.24 10.27 -1.31
CA ARG A 623 2.67 9.72 -0.03
C ARG A 623 4.03 10.26 0.41
N GLU A 624 4.47 11.40 -0.14
CA GLU A 624 5.68 12.09 0.32
C GLU A 624 5.46 12.78 1.67
N ILE A 625 4.23 13.21 1.92
CA ILE A 625 3.73 13.75 3.20
C ILE A 625 2.42 13.04 3.57
N ILE A 626 2.05 13.09 4.84
CA ILE A 626 0.87 12.41 5.39
C ILE A 626 -0.42 13.06 4.84
N GLU A 627 -1.28 12.25 4.22
CA GLU A 627 -2.63 12.61 3.76
C GLU A 627 -2.66 13.83 2.82
N ASN A 628 -1.95 13.75 1.69
CA ASN A 628 -1.90 14.83 0.69
C ASN A 628 -2.67 14.56 -0.61
N ALA A 629 -3.58 13.60 -0.60
CA ALA A 629 -4.54 13.46 -1.68
C ALA A 629 -5.40 14.73 -1.81
N ASN A 630 -5.86 15.01 -3.03
CA ASN A 630 -6.73 16.14 -3.34
C ASN A 630 -8.01 15.65 -4.02
N ASP A 631 -9.16 16.03 -3.47
CA ASP A 631 -10.48 15.74 -4.03
C ASP A 631 -11.19 17.00 -4.58
N GLU A 632 -10.52 18.15 -4.59
CA GLU A 632 -11.04 19.39 -5.19
C GLU A 632 -11.33 19.21 -6.68
N ALA A 633 -12.44 19.82 -7.11
CA ALA A 633 -12.83 19.81 -8.51
C ALA A 633 -11.84 20.62 -9.36
N SER A 634 -11.39 20.03 -10.47
CA SER A 634 -10.57 20.73 -11.45
C SER A 634 -11.10 20.56 -12.87
N VAL A 635 -10.83 21.55 -13.73
CA VAL A 635 -11.20 21.50 -15.16
C VAL A 635 -10.61 20.27 -15.86
N PRO A 636 -9.33 19.90 -15.66
CA PRO A 636 -8.77 18.67 -16.25
C PRO A 636 -9.56 17.41 -15.88
N GLN A 637 -9.97 17.24 -14.63
CA GLN A 637 -10.74 16.07 -14.21
C GLN A 637 -12.11 16.00 -14.89
N ALA A 638 -12.79 17.14 -15.01
CA ALA A 638 -14.07 17.21 -15.72
C ALA A 638 -13.91 16.87 -17.21
N LEU A 639 -12.86 17.38 -17.87
CA LEU A 639 -12.56 17.06 -19.27
C LEU A 639 -12.18 15.58 -19.46
N THR A 640 -11.43 15.00 -18.53
CA THR A 640 -11.10 13.57 -18.52
C THR A 640 -12.35 12.70 -18.39
N MET A 641 -13.34 13.11 -17.57
CA MET A 641 -14.63 12.39 -17.49
C MET A 641 -15.53 12.56 -18.72
N MET A 642 -15.38 13.64 -19.49
CA MET A 642 -16.22 13.92 -20.67
C MET A 642 -15.65 13.35 -21.96
N ASN A 643 -14.32 13.39 -22.13
CA ASN A 643 -13.65 13.07 -23.40
C ASN A 643 -12.40 12.20 -23.23
N GLY A 644 -12.14 11.66 -22.04
CA GLY A 644 -10.95 10.85 -21.77
C GLY A 644 -10.96 9.53 -22.52
N SER A 645 -9.77 9.02 -22.86
CA SER A 645 -9.60 7.73 -23.56
C SER A 645 -10.14 6.53 -22.78
N LEU A 646 -10.33 6.67 -21.46
CA LEU A 646 -10.89 5.67 -20.58
C LEU A 646 -12.37 5.36 -20.90
N LEU A 647 -13.13 6.35 -21.37
CA LEU A 647 -14.54 6.18 -21.73
C LEU A 647 -14.72 5.14 -22.83
N ASN A 648 -13.83 5.09 -23.82
CA ASN A 648 -13.88 4.09 -24.89
C ASN A 648 -13.75 2.66 -24.37
N GLN A 649 -13.04 2.46 -23.26
CA GLN A 649 -12.91 1.15 -22.63
C GLN A 649 -14.15 0.80 -21.80
N LEU A 650 -14.77 1.80 -21.15
CA LEU A 650 -16.01 1.63 -20.40
C LEU A 650 -17.21 1.32 -21.30
N THR A 651 -17.27 1.95 -22.48
CA THR A 651 -18.32 1.72 -23.49
C THR A 651 -18.00 0.57 -24.45
N SER A 652 -16.82 -0.03 -24.34
CA SER A 652 -16.46 -1.24 -25.10
C SER A 652 -17.51 -2.33 -24.95
N ALA A 653 -17.74 -3.11 -26.01
CA ALA A 653 -18.64 -4.25 -25.97
C ALA A 653 -18.23 -5.32 -24.94
N TRP A 654 -16.97 -5.31 -24.51
CA TRP A 654 -16.39 -6.28 -23.56
C TRP A 654 -16.43 -5.83 -22.10
N SER A 655 -16.80 -4.57 -21.80
CA SER A 655 -16.93 -4.12 -20.41
C SER A 655 -18.09 -4.84 -19.72
N MET A 656 -17.96 -5.06 -18.41
CA MET A 656 -19.05 -5.67 -17.63
C MET A 656 -20.36 -4.89 -17.68
N LEU A 657 -20.30 -3.55 -17.72
CA LEU A 657 -21.47 -2.71 -17.92
C LEU A 657 -22.17 -3.04 -19.25
N SER A 658 -21.43 -3.12 -20.35
CA SER A 658 -21.97 -3.48 -21.67
C SER A 658 -22.52 -4.90 -21.71
N ILE A 659 -21.83 -5.86 -21.08
CA ILE A 659 -22.28 -7.25 -20.97
C ILE A 659 -23.61 -7.32 -20.21
N ASN A 660 -23.73 -6.64 -19.06
CA ASN A 660 -24.96 -6.61 -18.27
C ASN A 660 -26.12 -5.97 -19.06
N LEU A 661 -25.86 -4.89 -19.79
CA LEU A 661 -26.87 -4.27 -20.67
C LEU A 661 -27.30 -5.20 -21.82
N ARG A 662 -26.40 -6.05 -22.34
CA ARG A 662 -26.76 -7.05 -23.38
C ARG A 662 -27.60 -8.19 -22.83
N LYS A 663 -27.38 -8.58 -21.57
CA LYS A 663 -28.20 -9.60 -20.89
C LYS A 663 -29.65 -9.14 -20.68
N ALA A 664 -29.89 -7.83 -20.60
CA ALA A 664 -31.23 -7.26 -20.47
C ALA A 664 -32.01 -7.29 -21.80
N THR A 665 -33.24 -7.83 -21.77
CA THR A 665 -34.06 -8.08 -22.96
C THR A 665 -34.86 -6.86 -23.43
N THR A 666 -35.28 -5.98 -22.52
CA THR A 666 -36.07 -4.78 -22.87
C THR A 666 -35.27 -3.50 -22.62
N ASN A 667 -35.67 -2.40 -23.28
CA ASN A 667 -35.07 -1.09 -23.00
C ASN A 667 -35.29 -0.65 -21.54
N GLU A 668 -36.43 -1.03 -20.96
CA GLU A 668 -36.73 -0.76 -19.55
C GLU A 668 -35.76 -1.52 -18.62
N ASP A 669 -35.51 -2.80 -18.88
CA ASP A 669 -34.53 -3.60 -18.13
C ASP A 669 -33.11 -3.04 -18.27
N LYS A 670 -32.76 -2.53 -19.46
CA LYS A 670 -31.46 -1.89 -19.70
C LYS A 670 -31.31 -0.59 -18.90
N VAL A 671 -32.35 0.25 -18.87
CA VAL A 671 -32.35 1.46 -18.02
C VAL A 671 -32.20 1.07 -16.54
N ASN A 672 -32.93 0.06 -16.08
CA ASN A 672 -32.78 -0.42 -14.71
C ASN A 672 -31.36 -0.95 -14.41
N THR A 673 -30.78 -1.69 -15.35
CA THR A 673 -29.42 -2.23 -15.25
C THR A 673 -28.37 -1.13 -15.19
N LEU A 674 -28.49 -0.09 -16.03
CA LEU A 674 -27.62 1.07 -16.01
C LEU A 674 -27.66 1.78 -14.64
N PHE A 675 -28.87 2.06 -14.15
CA PHE A 675 -29.07 2.76 -12.88
C PHE A 675 -28.54 1.96 -11.68
N LEU A 676 -28.78 0.64 -11.66
CA LEU A 676 -28.21 -0.23 -10.63
C LEU A 676 -26.68 -0.28 -10.69
N SER A 677 -26.10 -0.32 -11.89
CA SER A 677 -24.65 -0.39 -12.06
C SER A 677 -23.94 0.91 -11.68
N VAL A 678 -24.47 2.07 -12.08
CA VAL A 678 -23.79 3.37 -11.93
C VAL A 678 -24.18 4.07 -10.62
N TYR A 679 -25.45 4.01 -10.24
CA TYR A 679 -26.01 4.72 -9.08
C TYR A 679 -26.46 3.82 -7.94
N SER A 680 -26.32 2.50 -8.08
CA SER A 680 -26.64 1.53 -7.01
C SER A 680 -28.12 1.51 -6.62
N ARG A 681 -29.01 1.93 -7.53
CA ARG A 681 -30.46 2.01 -7.28
C ARG A 681 -31.28 1.85 -8.55
N PRO A 682 -32.57 1.50 -8.46
CA PRO A 682 -33.47 1.62 -9.60
C PRO A 682 -33.72 3.09 -9.99
N PRO A 683 -34.10 3.36 -11.26
CA PRO A 683 -34.53 4.68 -11.69
C PRO A 683 -35.89 5.01 -11.06
N SER A 684 -36.10 6.28 -10.69
CA SER A 684 -37.43 6.79 -10.35
C SER A 684 -38.36 6.73 -11.56
N ALA A 685 -39.67 6.84 -11.34
CA ALA A 685 -40.65 6.83 -12.42
C ALA A 685 -40.40 7.94 -13.46
N LYS A 686 -40.00 9.14 -12.99
CA LYS A 686 -39.67 10.29 -13.86
C LYS A 686 -38.40 10.04 -14.67
N GLU A 687 -37.34 9.55 -14.03
CA GLU A 687 -36.10 9.21 -14.73
C GLU A 687 -36.32 8.11 -15.76
N ARG A 688 -37.09 7.07 -15.40
CA ARG A 688 -37.44 5.97 -16.31
C ARG A 688 -38.18 6.48 -17.55
N ALA A 689 -39.24 7.27 -17.35
CA ALA A 689 -40.02 7.83 -18.45
C ALA A 689 -39.15 8.69 -19.38
N HIS A 690 -38.30 9.56 -18.80
CA HIS A 690 -37.39 10.40 -19.58
C HIS A 690 -36.39 9.57 -20.39
N MET A 691 -35.75 8.58 -19.75
CA MET A 691 -34.77 7.70 -20.42
C MET A 691 -35.40 6.91 -21.56
N LEU A 692 -36.59 6.35 -21.37
CA LEU A 692 -37.30 5.60 -22.41
C LEU A 692 -37.65 6.49 -23.60
N GLN A 693 -38.11 7.73 -23.35
CA GLN A 693 -38.37 8.72 -24.39
C GLN A 693 -37.09 9.10 -25.16
N THR A 694 -35.98 9.28 -24.46
CA THR A 694 -34.67 9.55 -25.09
C THR A 694 -34.23 8.37 -25.95
N ILE A 695 -34.35 7.14 -25.46
CA ILE A 695 -33.99 5.92 -26.21
C ILE A 695 -34.79 5.83 -27.51
N GLU A 696 -36.09 6.11 -27.47
CA GLU A 696 -36.96 6.11 -28.65
C GLU A 696 -36.58 7.21 -29.65
N SER A 697 -36.29 8.42 -29.15
CA SER A 697 -35.91 9.57 -29.98
C SER A 697 -34.58 9.38 -30.72
N TYR A 698 -33.70 8.54 -30.19
CA TYR A 698 -32.38 8.24 -30.75
C TYR A 698 -32.26 6.78 -31.23
N ALA A 699 -33.37 6.09 -31.52
CA ALA A 699 -33.37 4.68 -31.90
C ALA A 699 -32.54 4.36 -33.15
N SER A 700 -32.29 5.34 -34.03
CA SER A 700 -31.44 5.22 -35.22
C SER A 700 -29.95 5.43 -34.94
N SER A 701 -29.57 5.91 -33.76
CA SER A 701 -28.16 6.13 -33.39
C SER A 701 -27.45 4.80 -33.15
N LYS A 702 -26.28 4.64 -33.80
CA LYS A 702 -25.41 3.47 -33.59
C LYS A 702 -24.68 3.51 -32.25
N THR A 703 -24.56 4.69 -31.64
CA THR A 703 -23.82 4.95 -30.39
C THR A 703 -24.75 5.22 -29.20
N LEU A 704 -26.07 5.02 -29.35
CA LEU A 704 -27.08 5.38 -28.35
C LEU A 704 -26.70 5.02 -26.91
N TRP A 705 -26.31 3.77 -26.67
CA TRP A 705 -25.96 3.32 -25.32
C TRP A 705 -24.59 3.81 -24.86
N GLU A 706 -23.66 4.08 -25.77
CA GLU A 706 -22.35 4.67 -25.45
C GLU A 706 -22.54 6.12 -24.96
N ASP A 707 -23.40 6.88 -25.64
CA ASP A 707 -23.75 8.27 -25.28
C ASP A 707 -24.49 8.31 -23.93
N ILE A 708 -25.44 7.41 -23.71
CA ILE A 708 -26.17 7.28 -22.44
C ILE A 708 -25.24 6.93 -21.28
N ILE A 709 -24.30 5.98 -21.47
CA ILE A 709 -23.33 5.60 -20.44
C ILE A 709 -22.43 6.79 -20.10
N THR A 710 -21.91 7.47 -21.11
CA THR A 710 -21.03 8.64 -20.94
C THR A 710 -21.75 9.76 -20.20
N ALA A 711 -23.02 10.03 -20.55
CA ALA A 711 -23.85 11.00 -19.84
C ALA A 711 -24.07 10.60 -18.37
N ALA A 712 -24.34 9.33 -18.08
CA ALA A 712 -24.54 8.85 -16.71
C ALA A 712 -23.27 9.02 -15.84
N LEU A 713 -22.11 8.65 -16.37
CA LEU A 713 -20.82 8.78 -15.67
C LEU A 713 -20.39 10.23 -15.45
N SER A 714 -20.87 11.16 -16.29
CA SER A 714 -20.57 12.59 -16.19
C SER A 714 -21.45 13.33 -15.17
N THR A 715 -22.40 12.67 -14.52
CA THR A 715 -23.27 13.32 -13.54
C THR A 715 -22.57 13.54 -12.20
N GLN A 716 -23.00 14.59 -11.48
CA GLN A 716 -22.59 14.79 -10.08
C GLN A 716 -22.96 13.59 -9.21
N ARG A 717 -24.10 12.93 -9.48
CA ARG A 717 -24.53 11.75 -8.73
C ARG A 717 -23.53 10.60 -8.80
N PHE A 718 -22.79 10.48 -9.90
CA PHE A 718 -21.73 9.48 -9.99
C PHE A 718 -20.55 9.83 -9.07
N ILE A 719 -20.09 11.08 -9.10
CA ILE A 719 -18.85 11.54 -8.47
C ILE A 719 -18.97 11.81 -6.95
N PHE A 720 -20.16 12.12 -6.44
CA PHE A 720 -20.34 12.49 -5.04
C PHE A 720 -20.82 11.33 -4.15
N VAL A 721 -20.45 11.40 -2.88
CA VAL A 721 -20.88 10.53 -1.81
C VAL A 721 -21.93 11.27 -0.98
N GLU A 722 -23.17 10.79 -1.07
CA GLU A 722 -24.35 11.33 -0.37
C GLU A 722 -24.58 10.71 0.99
#